data_AF-A0A9P8ELV5-F1
#
_entry.id   AF-A0A9P8ELV5-F1
#
_cell.length_a   1.000
_cell.length_b   1.000
_cell.length_c   1.000
_cell.angle_alpha   90.00
_cell.angle_beta   90.00
_cell.angle_gamma   90.00
#
_symmetry.space_group_name_H-M   'P 1'
#
loop_
_entity.id
_entity.type
_entity.pdbx_description
1 polymer ?
#
loop_
_entity_poly.entity_id
_entity_poly.type
_entity_poly.pdbx_seq_one_letter_code
_entity_poly.pdbx_strand_id
1 'polypeptide(L)'
;AGDIGVGGREVGYMFGAYKSIRNQWEGILTGKGGNWGGSLIRPEATGYGLVYYVEHMIQYASGGKESFAGKRVAISGSGNVAQYAALKVIELGGTVTSLSDSKGAIIATSEKGFTPEIINVIADLKLNRKALTELSSSSEYSSQFKYIEGARPWKHCGKVDVALPSATQNEVSADEAEALISQGAKFIAEGSNMGCTQEAIDIFEASRKEKKGSAIWYAPGKAANAGGVAVSGLEMAQNSQRLKWTTEEVDEKLKQIMKNCFENGLETAKEYVTPAEGEFPSLVAGSNIAGFKKVAQAMHDQGDWWTYTSRPSRPRTALFFPGQGVQRVGMLDPWLEAFPSTVKPILEEIDHTLAISPSLTSLISSGTNAELTATQNAQPAIMATSVLVLRILEKEFGFNIKETVDVTLGHSLGEFAALVAAGNLQFASALKMVRRRGEVMAECSASTQAEMGMVALVCEPDQRDATLDAITRHLEKNPDLRANVANINSKTQFVLSGDIAHINTVLKHISQFDSHDPRAVRLKADSPFHSPLMQPTVELMQKLLREPGAVTFDPPNTLYCISNVTAKPFSSAEELIDLVARSAAEPVLWHQSIVFLHQQHKVKRWIGIGPGKVGRNLVGKEVGMKGIDVKGGGVLALTDPKEIDEFMKALEDTNKAVDEDVD
;
A
#
# COMPACT_ATOMS: atom_id res chain seq x y z
N ALA A 1 22.35 9.20 -15.65
CA ALA A 1 23.35 10.28 -15.68
C ALA A 1 24.49 9.93 -14.72
N GLY A 2 25.45 10.83 -14.50
CA GLY A 2 26.45 10.65 -13.43
C GLY A 2 25.92 11.03 -12.04
N ASP A 3 26.63 10.56 -11.03
CA ASP A 3 26.54 10.94 -9.59
C ASP A 3 27.90 10.60 -8.93
N ILE A 4 28.01 10.59 -7.59
CA ILE A 4 29.24 10.21 -6.88
C ILE A 4 29.73 8.84 -7.37
N GLY A 5 30.97 8.79 -7.87
CA GLY A 5 31.60 7.58 -8.40
C GLY A 5 31.33 7.30 -9.89
N VAL A 6 30.45 8.05 -10.55
CA VAL A 6 30.09 7.88 -11.96
C VAL A 6 30.25 9.21 -12.70
N GLY A 7 31.38 9.39 -13.40
CA GLY A 7 31.66 10.57 -14.21
C GLY A 7 31.44 10.34 -15.71
N GLY A 8 31.86 11.30 -16.53
CA GLY A 8 31.75 11.20 -17.99
C GLY A 8 32.44 9.98 -18.60
N ARG A 9 33.49 9.47 -17.93
CA ARG A 9 34.18 8.23 -18.30
C ARG A 9 33.26 7.01 -18.17
N GLU A 10 32.67 6.82 -16.99
CA GLU A 10 31.76 5.69 -16.73
C GLU A 10 30.49 5.80 -17.59
N VAL A 11 29.96 7.02 -17.80
CA VAL A 11 28.84 7.26 -18.73
C VAL A 11 29.21 6.83 -20.16
N GLY A 12 30.45 7.07 -20.61
CA GLY A 12 30.94 6.60 -21.90
C GLY A 12 30.94 5.07 -22.03
N TYR A 13 31.40 4.36 -20.98
CA TYR A 13 31.37 2.89 -20.97
C TYR A 13 29.95 2.34 -21.03
N MET A 14 29.03 2.88 -20.21
CA MET A 14 27.63 2.47 -20.20
C MET A 14 26.93 2.75 -21.54
N PHE A 15 27.18 3.91 -22.14
CA PHE A 15 26.63 4.26 -23.44
C PHE A 15 27.15 3.34 -24.56
N GLY A 16 28.44 3.01 -24.55
CA GLY A 16 29.03 2.06 -25.49
C GLY A 16 28.39 0.67 -25.41
N ALA A 17 28.19 0.16 -24.20
CA ALA A 17 27.52 -1.12 -23.97
C ALA A 17 26.05 -1.09 -24.43
N TYR A 18 25.30 -0.05 -24.06
CA TYR A 18 23.91 0.14 -24.49
C TYR A 18 23.79 0.12 -26.02
N LYS A 19 24.59 0.94 -26.70
CA LYS A 19 24.60 1.03 -28.17
C LYS A 19 24.90 -0.32 -28.82
N SER A 20 25.86 -1.08 -28.27
CA SER A 20 26.23 -2.40 -28.78
C SER A 20 25.09 -3.42 -28.68
N ILE A 21 24.37 -3.43 -27.55
CA ILE A 21 23.30 -4.41 -27.29
C ILE A 21 22.01 -4.03 -28.01
N ARG A 22 21.63 -2.75 -27.96
CA ARG A 22 20.33 -2.27 -28.44
C ARG A 22 20.35 -1.83 -29.90
N ASN A 23 21.54 -1.66 -30.47
CA ASN A 23 21.75 -1.11 -31.81
C ASN A 23 21.01 0.22 -32.04
N GLN A 24 20.95 1.05 -31.00
CA GLN A 24 20.29 2.36 -31.00
C GLN A 24 21.25 3.43 -30.49
N TRP A 25 21.35 4.53 -31.24
CA TRP A 25 22.04 5.74 -30.81
C TRP A 25 20.98 6.80 -30.48
N GLU A 26 20.78 7.05 -29.20
CA GLU A 26 19.74 7.95 -28.69
C GLU A 26 20.13 8.53 -27.33
N GLY A 27 19.38 9.54 -26.87
CA GLY A 27 19.61 10.25 -25.60
C GLY A 27 19.21 9.46 -24.34
N ILE A 28 19.50 8.15 -24.28
CA ILE A 28 19.17 7.29 -23.13
C ILE A 28 19.94 7.66 -21.85
N LEU A 29 21.12 8.25 -22.00
CA LEU A 29 21.95 8.78 -20.92
C LEU A 29 22.20 10.27 -21.14
N THR A 30 22.44 11.00 -20.04
CA THR A 30 22.89 12.40 -20.03
C THR A 30 24.19 12.53 -19.25
N GLY A 31 24.88 13.68 -19.36
CA GLY A 31 26.27 13.81 -18.93
C GLY A 31 27.23 13.17 -19.92
N LYS A 32 26.85 13.14 -21.20
CA LYS A 32 27.65 12.57 -22.28
C LYS A 32 28.79 13.53 -22.67
N GLY A 33 29.81 13.01 -23.35
CA GLY A 33 30.87 13.84 -23.91
C GLY A 33 30.40 14.60 -25.14
N GLY A 34 30.96 15.80 -25.38
CA GLY A 34 30.50 16.72 -26.41
C GLY A 34 30.46 16.11 -27.82
N ASN A 35 31.37 15.19 -28.15
CA ASN A 35 31.42 14.55 -29.48
C ASN A 35 30.38 13.45 -29.69
N TRP A 36 29.64 13.06 -28.65
CA TRP A 36 28.67 11.96 -28.70
C TRP A 36 27.39 12.29 -27.93
N GLY A 37 26.85 13.48 -28.17
CA GLY A 37 25.52 13.90 -27.72
C GLY A 37 25.48 14.60 -26.37
N GLY A 38 26.63 14.98 -25.80
CA GLY A 38 26.71 15.82 -24.60
C GLY A 38 26.27 17.26 -24.86
N SER A 39 25.76 17.91 -23.81
CA SER A 39 25.43 19.34 -23.81
C SER A 39 26.59 20.16 -23.24
N LEU A 40 26.83 21.34 -23.81
CA LEU A 40 27.58 22.40 -23.13
C LEU A 40 26.85 22.81 -21.84
N ILE A 41 27.56 23.43 -20.89
CA ILE A 41 27.06 23.80 -19.55
C ILE A 41 26.71 22.58 -18.65
N ARG A 42 26.68 21.34 -19.16
CA ARG A 42 26.29 20.19 -18.33
C ARG A 42 27.24 19.92 -17.15
N PRO A 43 28.58 20.05 -17.27
CA PRO A 43 29.49 20.02 -16.13
C PRO A 43 29.20 21.12 -15.10
N GLU A 44 28.95 22.33 -15.57
CA GLU A 44 28.75 23.56 -14.78
C GLU A 44 27.39 23.60 -14.07
N ALA A 45 26.38 22.93 -14.66
CA ALA A 45 24.96 23.16 -14.43
C ALA A 45 24.51 23.14 -12.97
N THR A 46 24.97 22.18 -12.16
CA THR A 46 24.55 22.09 -10.75
C THR A 46 25.14 23.23 -9.93
N GLY A 47 26.43 23.51 -10.09
CA GLY A 47 27.12 24.57 -9.34
C GLY A 47 26.64 25.95 -9.76
N TYR A 48 26.49 26.19 -11.06
CA TYR A 48 25.96 27.46 -11.58
C TYR A 48 24.50 27.64 -11.16
N GLY A 49 23.68 26.60 -11.29
CA GLY A 49 22.28 26.65 -10.90
C GLY A 49 22.08 26.97 -9.42
N LEU A 50 22.89 26.38 -8.54
CA LEU A 50 22.90 26.69 -7.11
C LEU A 50 23.15 28.18 -6.86
N VAL A 51 24.17 28.75 -7.50
CA VAL A 51 24.53 30.16 -7.33
C VAL A 51 23.45 31.07 -7.92
N TYR A 52 22.89 30.77 -9.09
CA TYR A 52 21.77 31.52 -9.67
C TYR A 52 20.53 31.51 -8.76
N TYR A 53 20.21 30.38 -8.14
CA TYR A 53 19.10 30.29 -7.21
C TYR A 53 19.31 31.18 -5.97
N VAL A 54 20.51 31.15 -5.39
CA VAL A 54 20.86 31.98 -4.23
C VAL A 54 20.93 33.47 -4.60
N GLU A 55 21.33 33.80 -5.82
CA GLU A 55 21.30 35.19 -6.30
C GLU A 55 19.87 35.77 -6.23
N HIS A 56 18.86 34.98 -6.61
CA HIS A 56 17.46 35.38 -6.44
C HIS A 56 17.02 35.48 -4.98
N MET A 57 17.54 34.62 -4.09
CA MET A 57 17.31 34.75 -2.64
C MET A 57 17.86 36.08 -2.11
N ILE A 58 19.08 36.45 -2.50
CA ILE A 58 19.74 37.71 -2.12
C ILE A 58 18.97 38.91 -2.67
N GLN A 59 18.61 38.88 -3.94
CA GLN A 59 17.85 39.94 -4.59
C GLN A 59 16.49 40.14 -3.90
N TYR A 60 15.77 39.06 -3.59
CA TYR A 60 14.50 39.14 -2.90
C TYR A 60 14.65 39.72 -1.49
N ALA A 61 15.57 39.17 -0.70
CA ALA A 61 15.77 39.56 0.70
C ALA A 61 16.23 41.02 0.86
N SER A 62 17.02 41.53 -0.09
CA SER A 62 17.54 42.90 -0.07
C SER A 62 16.63 43.93 -0.77
N GLY A 63 15.53 43.49 -1.42
CA GLY A 63 14.73 44.34 -2.29
C GLY A 63 15.50 44.84 -3.53
N GLY A 64 16.37 44.00 -4.07
CA GLY A 64 17.18 44.25 -5.27
C GLY A 64 18.45 45.06 -5.03
N LYS A 65 18.87 45.27 -3.78
CA LYS A 65 20.02 46.13 -3.42
C LYS A 65 21.35 45.38 -3.33
N GLU A 66 21.31 44.07 -3.10
CA GLU A 66 22.49 43.24 -2.93
C GLU A 66 22.57 42.17 -4.01
N SER A 67 23.79 41.67 -4.24
CA SER A 67 24.12 40.53 -5.10
C SER A 67 25.22 39.70 -4.45
N PHE A 68 25.85 38.77 -5.17
CA PHE A 68 27.04 38.08 -4.68
C PHE A 68 28.26 39.00 -4.51
N ALA A 69 28.28 40.17 -5.14
CA ALA A 69 29.41 41.09 -5.09
C ALA A 69 29.74 41.47 -3.62
N GLY A 70 30.97 41.21 -3.20
CA GLY A 70 31.46 41.47 -1.85
C GLY A 70 31.01 40.47 -0.77
N LYS A 71 30.21 39.45 -1.12
CA LYS A 71 29.79 38.41 -0.17
C LYS A 71 30.86 37.34 0.02
N ARG A 72 31.04 36.91 1.26
CA ARG A 72 31.90 35.78 1.65
C ARG A 72 31.11 34.48 1.64
N VAL A 73 31.57 33.51 0.87
CA VAL A 73 30.84 32.26 0.61
C VAL A 73 31.65 31.05 1.09
N ALA A 74 31.14 30.36 2.11
CA ALA A 74 31.68 29.08 2.54
C ALA A 74 31.11 27.96 1.68
N ILE A 75 31.99 27.21 1.03
CA ILE A 75 31.63 26.03 0.22
C ILE A 75 32.26 24.80 0.88
N SER A 76 31.54 23.70 0.92
CA SER A 76 32.10 22.38 1.24
C SER A 76 32.19 21.53 -0.02
N GLY A 77 33.01 20.49 0.05
CA GLY A 77 33.31 19.66 -1.10
C GLY A 77 34.31 20.31 -2.02
N SER A 78 34.78 19.51 -2.97
CA SER A 78 35.78 19.90 -3.97
C SER A 78 35.55 19.13 -5.27
N GLY A 79 34.40 18.46 -5.40
CA GLY A 79 33.97 17.83 -6.64
C GLY A 79 33.33 18.83 -7.59
N ASN A 80 32.70 18.29 -8.64
CA ASN A 80 32.11 19.05 -9.74
C ASN A 80 31.20 20.20 -9.28
N VAL A 81 30.28 19.94 -8.35
CA VAL A 81 29.34 20.95 -7.85
C VAL A 81 30.07 22.11 -7.16
N ALA A 82 30.96 21.79 -6.22
CA ALA A 82 31.70 22.79 -5.45
C ALA A 82 32.63 23.63 -6.34
N GLN A 83 33.29 23.02 -7.32
CA GLN A 83 34.20 23.71 -8.25
C GLN A 83 33.44 24.77 -9.07
N TYR A 84 32.33 24.39 -9.71
CA TYR A 84 31.59 25.33 -10.55
C TYR A 84 30.75 26.33 -9.74
N ALA A 85 30.29 25.97 -8.54
CA ALA A 85 29.73 26.94 -7.61
C ALA A 85 30.78 28.00 -7.23
N ALA A 86 32.01 27.58 -6.90
CA ALA A 86 33.09 28.50 -6.58
C ALA A 86 33.42 29.43 -7.76
N LEU A 87 33.57 28.88 -8.97
CA LEU A 87 33.82 29.68 -10.17
C LEU A 87 32.73 30.72 -10.43
N LYS A 88 31.45 30.34 -10.29
CA LYS A 88 30.34 31.28 -10.49
C LYS A 88 30.27 32.35 -9.41
N VAL A 89 30.53 32.01 -8.15
CA VAL A 89 30.64 33.00 -7.07
C VAL A 89 31.73 34.02 -7.38
N ILE A 90 32.90 33.57 -7.81
CA ILE A 90 34.04 34.43 -8.17
C ILE A 90 33.67 35.34 -9.36
N GLU A 91 33.03 34.79 -10.39
CA GLU A 91 32.56 35.55 -11.56
C GLU A 91 31.60 36.69 -11.17
N LEU A 92 30.72 36.43 -10.19
CA LEU A 92 29.76 37.42 -9.67
C LEU A 92 30.35 38.36 -8.60
N GLY A 93 31.66 38.34 -8.39
CA GLY A 93 32.37 39.23 -7.47
C GLY A 93 32.30 38.85 -5.99
N GLY A 94 31.90 37.62 -5.67
CA GLY A 94 31.96 37.06 -4.32
C GLY A 94 33.32 36.45 -3.98
N THR A 95 33.57 36.22 -2.70
CA THR A 95 34.81 35.62 -2.19
C THR A 95 34.54 34.23 -1.64
N VAL A 96 35.09 33.19 -2.28
CA VAL A 96 35.00 31.82 -1.77
C VAL A 96 36.00 31.65 -0.62
N THR A 97 35.52 31.24 0.56
CA THR A 97 36.35 31.17 1.78
C THR A 97 36.80 29.76 2.14
N SER A 98 36.14 28.73 1.62
CA SER A 98 36.45 27.34 1.93
C SER A 98 36.12 26.38 0.80
N LEU A 99 36.81 25.24 0.82
CA LEU A 99 36.45 23.99 0.15
C LEU A 99 36.77 22.83 1.11
N SER A 100 36.30 21.61 0.81
CA SER A 100 36.66 20.43 1.61
C SER A 100 36.69 19.13 0.81
N ASP A 101 37.25 18.08 1.40
CA ASP A 101 37.05 16.71 0.95
C ASP A 101 36.83 15.80 2.15
N SER A 102 36.79 14.48 1.93
CA SER A 102 36.56 13.51 3.01
C SER A 102 37.68 13.45 4.06
N LYS A 103 38.82 14.13 3.85
CA LYS A 103 39.95 14.17 4.78
C LYS A 103 39.97 15.44 5.62
N GLY A 104 39.38 16.53 5.17
CA GLY A 104 39.33 17.78 5.93
C GLY A 104 38.91 18.99 5.11
N ALA A 105 38.96 20.16 5.75
CA ALA A 105 38.61 21.44 5.16
C ALA A 105 39.86 22.27 4.87
N ILE A 106 39.82 23.00 3.76
CA ILE A 106 40.82 24.00 3.41
C ILE A 106 40.16 25.38 3.46
N ILE A 107 40.68 26.25 4.32
CA ILE A 107 40.14 27.59 4.59
C ILE A 107 41.11 28.62 4.04
N ALA A 108 40.61 29.58 3.26
CA ALA A 108 41.43 30.68 2.76
C ALA A 108 41.89 31.59 3.90
N THR A 109 43.17 31.89 3.96
CA THR A 109 43.76 32.86 4.92
C THR A 109 43.85 34.26 4.32
N SER A 110 43.83 34.38 2.99
CA SER A 110 43.85 35.65 2.27
C SER A 110 42.46 36.26 2.14
N GLU A 111 42.39 37.60 2.05
CA GLU A 111 41.13 38.30 1.76
C GLU A 111 40.59 38.03 0.35
N LYS A 112 41.45 37.58 -0.59
CA LYS A 112 41.06 37.26 -1.96
C LYS A 112 40.29 35.93 -2.06
N GLY A 113 40.41 35.05 -1.07
CA GLY A 113 39.79 33.72 -1.12
C GLY A 113 40.43 32.79 -2.17
N PHE A 114 39.63 31.89 -2.72
CA PHE A 114 40.03 31.04 -3.86
C PHE A 114 39.93 31.81 -5.18
N THR A 115 40.87 31.57 -6.11
CA THR A 115 40.85 32.13 -7.47
C THR A 115 40.54 31.04 -8.51
N PRO A 116 40.13 31.39 -9.74
CA PRO A 116 39.86 30.39 -10.80
C PRO A 116 41.05 29.47 -11.07
N GLU A 117 42.27 29.98 -10.98
CA GLU A 117 43.51 29.20 -11.14
C GLU A 117 43.61 28.12 -10.07
N ILE A 118 43.34 28.47 -8.81
CA ILE A 118 43.38 27.51 -7.69
C ILE A 118 42.26 26.47 -7.82
N ILE A 119 41.07 26.88 -8.27
CA ILE A 119 39.98 25.93 -8.54
C ILE A 119 40.36 24.94 -9.64
N ASN A 120 41.05 25.39 -10.70
CA ASN A 120 41.57 24.49 -11.75
C ASN A 120 42.62 23.51 -11.22
N VAL A 121 43.54 23.96 -10.34
CA VAL A 121 44.48 23.05 -9.68
C VAL A 121 43.75 21.99 -8.84
N ILE A 122 42.69 22.38 -8.12
CA ILE A 122 41.86 21.45 -7.36
C ILE A 122 41.15 20.47 -8.29
N ALA A 123 40.63 20.93 -9.43
CA ALA A 123 40.00 20.07 -10.43
C ALA A 123 40.97 18.99 -10.94
N ASP A 124 42.21 19.36 -11.23
CA ASP A 124 43.26 18.42 -11.64
C ASP A 124 43.62 17.43 -10.53
N LEU A 125 43.73 17.88 -9.28
CA LEU A 125 43.94 16.99 -8.14
C LEU A 125 42.82 15.96 -8.03
N LYS A 126 41.56 16.39 -8.19
CA LYS A 126 40.38 15.52 -8.03
C LYS A 126 40.21 14.57 -9.21
N LEU A 127 40.54 14.99 -10.43
CA LEU A 127 40.62 14.11 -11.59
C LEU A 127 41.61 12.96 -11.36
N ASN A 128 42.75 13.27 -10.74
CA ASN A 128 43.78 12.30 -10.33
C ASN A 128 43.51 11.59 -8.99
N ARG A 129 42.31 11.78 -8.42
CA ARG A 129 41.87 11.17 -7.14
C ARG A 129 42.79 11.49 -5.95
N LYS A 130 43.39 12.69 -5.94
CA LYS A 130 44.23 13.20 -4.85
C LYS A 130 43.42 14.01 -3.82
N ALA A 131 43.94 14.08 -2.60
CA ALA A 131 43.36 14.85 -1.50
C ALA A 131 43.78 16.33 -1.55
N LEU A 132 43.02 17.20 -0.88
CA LEU A 132 43.34 18.63 -0.78
C LEU A 132 44.60 18.93 0.05
N THR A 133 45.09 17.96 0.82
CA THR A 133 46.36 18.04 1.55
C THR A 133 47.55 18.33 0.63
N GLU A 134 47.51 17.87 -0.62
CA GLU A 134 48.53 18.14 -1.63
C GLU A 134 48.61 19.64 -1.96
N LEU A 135 47.45 20.31 -2.06
CA LEU A 135 47.39 21.74 -2.32
C LEU A 135 47.92 22.53 -1.11
N SER A 136 47.47 22.18 0.10
CA SER A 136 47.86 22.89 1.31
C SER A 136 49.33 22.69 1.70
N SER A 137 49.97 21.62 1.21
CA SER A 137 51.38 21.32 1.48
C SER A 137 52.31 21.83 0.36
N SER A 138 51.76 22.33 -0.74
CA SER A 138 52.54 22.90 -1.85
C SER A 138 53.24 24.18 -1.41
N SER A 139 54.51 24.32 -1.75
CA SER A 139 55.26 25.56 -1.52
C SER A 139 54.64 26.79 -2.19
N GLU A 140 53.88 26.59 -3.27
CA GLU A 140 53.21 27.66 -4.02
C GLU A 140 51.93 28.17 -3.34
N TYR A 141 51.19 27.30 -2.66
CA TYR A 141 49.83 27.62 -2.14
C TYR A 141 49.71 27.55 -0.62
N SER A 142 50.65 26.90 0.09
CA SER A 142 50.57 26.65 1.54
C SER A 142 50.38 27.91 2.39
N SER A 143 50.91 29.06 1.98
CA SER A 143 50.74 30.33 2.70
C SER A 143 49.34 30.95 2.55
N GLN A 144 48.57 30.52 1.55
CA GLN A 144 47.25 31.06 1.21
C GLN A 144 46.11 30.33 1.93
N PHE A 145 46.40 29.18 2.55
CA PHE A 145 45.39 28.28 3.08
C PHE A 145 45.75 27.70 4.44
N LYS A 146 44.73 27.52 5.27
CA LYS A 146 44.79 26.71 6.48
C LYS A 146 44.04 25.40 6.24
N TYR A 147 44.77 24.29 6.25
CA TYR A 147 44.15 22.96 6.24
C TYR A 147 43.79 22.52 7.66
N ILE A 148 42.61 21.93 7.81
CA ILE A 148 42.11 21.44 9.10
C ILE A 148 41.66 19.99 8.88
N GLU A 149 42.48 19.06 9.38
CA GLU A 149 42.24 17.63 9.24
C GLU A 149 40.96 17.20 9.99
N GLY A 150 40.18 16.33 9.37
CA GLY A 150 38.95 15.75 9.92
C GLY A 150 37.78 16.73 10.06
N ALA A 151 37.97 18.02 9.75
CA ALA A 151 36.96 19.05 9.97
C ALA A 151 36.12 19.36 8.73
N ARG A 152 34.89 19.81 8.98
CA ARG A 152 34.02 20.51 8.02
C ARG A 152 34.24 22.01 8.12
N PRO A 153 34.00 22.80 7.04
CA PRO A 153 34.42 24.20 7.02
C PRO A 153 33.61 25.14 7.95
N TRP A 154 32.39 24.76 8.31
CA TRP A 154 31.37 25.65 8.90
C TRP A 154 31.81 26.34 10.19
N LYS A 155 32.51 25.64 11.09
CA LYS A 155 32.99 26.25 12.35
C LYS A 155 34.30 27.03 12.21
N HIS A 156 34.89 27.06 11.02
CA HIS A 156 36.27 27.54 10.81
C HIS A 156 36.42 28.69 9.82
N CYS A 157 35.37 29.07 9.07
CA CYS A 157 35.42 30.12 8.05
C CYS A 157 35.42 31.56 8.60
N GLY A 158 35.18 31.74 9.90
CA GLY A 158 34.95 33.05 10.49
C GLY A 158 33.66 33.67 9.97
N LYS A 159 33.63 34.99 9.72
CA LYS A 159 32.42 35.64 9.17
C LYS A 159 32.14 35.19 7.74
N VAL A 160 30.90 34.81 7.46
CA VAL A 160 30.42 34.37 6.15
C VAL A 160 29.00 34.89 5.91
N ASP A 161 28.66 35.20 4.66
CA ASP A 161 27.34 35.69 4.27
C ASP A 161 26.47 34.55 3.69
N VAL A 162 27.11 33.61 2.99
CA VAL A 162 26.45 32.51 2.29
C VAL A 162 27.17 31.19 2.61
N ALA A 163 26.41 30.12 2.82
CA ALA A 163 26.93 28.75 2.97
C ALA A 163 26.34 27.82 1.89
N LEU A 164 27.20 27.07 1.20
CA LEU A 164 26.81 26.18 0.09
C LEU A 164 27.33 24.74 0.34
N PRO A 165 26.65 23.92 1.16
CA PRO A 165 26.99 22.52 1.32
C PRO A 165 26.93 21.78 -0.02
N SER A 166 28.08 21.27 -0.50
CA SER A 166 28.24 20.72 -1.85
C SER A 166 29.12 19.46 -1.90
N ALA A 167 29.20 18.71 -0.80
CA ALA A 167 29.98 17.49 -0.69
C ALA A 167 29.14 16.22 -0.68
N THR A 168 28.27 16.05 0.33
CA THR A 168 27.56 14.80 0.64
C THR A 168 26.35 15.06 1.53
N GLN A 169 25.46 14.08 1.68
CA GLN A 169 24.33 14.18 2.60
C GLN A 169 24.75 14.35 4.07
N ASN A 170 23.91 15.00 4.88
CA ASN A 170 24.06 15.18 6.33
C ASN A 170 25.41 15.83 6.74
N GLU A 171 25.86 16.79 5.94
CA GLU A 171 27.14 17.49 6.11
C GLU A 171 27.05 18.82 6.88
N VAL A 172 25.84 19.27 7.22
CA VAL A 172 25.59 20.38 8.14
C VAL A 172 24.74 19.85 9.30
N SER A 173 25.34 19.75 10.47
CA SER A 173 24.69 19.36 11.74
C SER A 173 24.07 20.56 12.47
N ALA A 174 23.32 20.29 13.54
CA ALA A 174 22.74 21.31 14.41
C ALA A 174 23.78 22.34 14.91
N ASP A 175 24.88 21.88 15.52
CA ASP A 175 25.93 22.76 16.01
C ASP A 175 26.57 23.62 14.91
N GLU A 176 26.63 23.09 13.68
CA GLU A 176 27.21 23.79 12.52
C GLU A 176 26.22 24.83 11.98
N ALA A 177 24.92 24.56 12.03
CA ALA A 177 23.87 25.53 11.72
C ALA A 177 23.91 26.72 12.70
N GLU A 178 24.02 26.46 14.01
CA GLU A 178 24.18 27.51 15.01
C GLU A 178 25.46 28.34 14.78
N ALA A 179 26.57 27.67 14.48
CA ALA A 179 27.84 28.33 14.17
C ALA A 179 27.70 29.27 12.96
N LEU A 180 27.10 28.81 11.86
CA LEU A 180 26.87 29.63 10.66
C LEU A 180 26.01 30.87 10.96
N ILE A 181 24.94 30.71 11.73
CA ILE A 181 24.10 31.84 12.17
C ILE A 181 24.92 32.83 13.00
N SER A 182 25.71 32.35 13.96
CA SER A 182 26.54 33.19 14.83
C SER A 182 27.65 33.93 14.06
N GLN A 183 28.12 33.35 12.96
CA GLN A 183 29.12 33.91 12.06
C GLN A 183 28.54 34.92 11.06
N GLY A 184 27.22 35.07 11.01
CA GLY A 184 26.53 36.07 10.20
C GLY A 184 25.92 35.57 8.90
N ALA A 185 25.90 34.25 8.66
CA ALA A 185 25.33 33.69 7.44
C ALA A 185 23.85 34.09 7.30
N LYS A 186 23.49 34.62 6.13
CA LYS A 186 22.13 35.04 5.77
C LYS A 186 21.47 34.11 4.78
N PHE A 187 22.25 33.36 4.01
CA PHE A 187 21.72 32.43 3.01
C PHE A 187 22.43 31.09 3.13
N ILE A 188 21.66 30.01 3.09
CA ILE A 188 22.20 28.66 2.96
C ILE A 188 21.38 27.89 1.93
N ALA A 189 22.06 27.22 1.00
CA ALA A 189 21.41 26.45 -0.04
C ALA A 189 22.21 25.18 -0.36
N GLU A 190 21.50 24.06 -0.49
CA GLU A 190 22.12 22.76 -0.69
C GLU A 190 22.51 22.54 -2.15
N GLY A 191 23.82 22.41 -2.40
CA GLY A 191 24.37 21.84 -3.63
C GLY A 191 24.40 20.31 -3.58
N SER A 192 24.71 19.73 -2.43
CA SER A 192 24.61 18.29 -2.18
C SER A 192 23.15 17.86 -1.98
N ASN A 193 22.84 16.60 -2.28
CA ASN A 193 21.52 16.05 -2.00
C ASN A 193 21.38 15.81 -0.49
N MET A 194 20.41 16.47 0.15
CA MET A 194 20.15 16.37 1.59
C MET A 194 21.38 16.78 2.43
N GLY A 195 21.97 17.93 2.08
CA GLY A 195 23.20 18.41 2.71
C GLY A 195 23.03 18.77 4.19
N CYS A 196 21.87 19.27 4.61
CA CYS A 196 21.59 19.58 6.01
C CYS A 196 20.91 18.38 6.70
N THR A 197 21.25 18.12 7.96
CA THR A 197 20.45 17.21 8.79
C THR A 197 19.09 17.85 9.11
N GLN A 198 18.12 17.05 9.54
CA GLN A 198 16.81 17.57 9.92
C GLN A 198 16.93 18.62 11.03
N GLU A 199 17.81 18.41 12.01
CA GLU A 199 18.03 19.33 13.11
C GLU A 199 18.59 20.67 12.63
N ALA A 200 19.49 20.67 11.64
CA ALA A 200 19.99 21.90 11.03
C ALA A 200 18.87 22.66 10.29
N ILE A 201 18.01 21.94 9.54
CA ILE A 201 16.86 22.53 8.86
C ILE A 201 15.90 23.17 9.87
N ASP A 202 15.62 22.48 10.97
CA ASP A 202 14.74 22.96 12.03
C ASP A 202 15.29 24.24 12.67
N ILE A 203 16.61 24.32 12.90
CA ILE A 203 17.27 25.53 13.40
C ILE A 203 17.17 26.70 12.41
N PHE A 204 17.38 26.45 11.12
CA PHE A 204 17.26 27.50 10.10
C PHE A 204 15.82 28.01 9.98
N GLU A 205 14.83 27.12 9.98
CA GLU A 205 13.42 27.49 9.90
C GLU A 205 12.90 28.15 11.18
N ALA A 206 13.41 27.76 12.36
CA ALA A 206 13.14 28.45 13.62
C ALA A 206 13.72 29.87 13.59
N SER A 207 14.97 30.03 13.16
CA SER A 207 15.63 31.33 12.98
C SER A 207 14.86 32.22 11.99
N ARG A 208 14.35 31.65 10.88
CA ARG A 208 13.49 32.34 9.90
C ARG A 208 12.25 32.94 10.53
N LYS A 209 11.54 32.15 11.34
CA LYS A 209 10.33 32.58 12.07
C LYS A 209 10.64 33.64 13.12
N GLU A 210 11.69 33.45 13.91
CA GLU A 210 12.03 34.32 15.04
C GLU A 210 12.65 35.65 14.61
N LYS A 211 13.60 35.62 13.66
CA LYS A 211 14.43 36.78 13.28
C LYS A 211 13.95 37.49 12.02
N LYS A 212 12.87 37.02 11.39
CA LYS A 212 12.18 37.68 10.27
C LYS A 212 13.16 38.09 9.14
N GLY A 213 13.08 39.32 8.63
CA GLY A 213 13.95 39.84 7.56
C GLY A 213 15.45 39.88 7.88
N SER A 214 15.87 39.56 9.12
CA SER A 214 17.28 39.44 9.49
C SER A 214 17.74 37.99 9.65
N ALA A 215 16.85 37.02 9.44
CA ALA A 215 17.13 35.61 9.61
C ALA A 215 18.03 35.05 8.51
N ILE A 216 18.60 33.89 8.79
CA ILE A 216 19.17 33.03 7.75
C ILE A 216 18.01 32.40 6.95
N TRP A 217 18.16 32.34 5.64
CA TRP A 217 17.16 31.75 4.75
C TRP A 217 17.70 30.48 4.09
N TYR A 218 17.00 29.37 4.32
CA TYR A 218 17.38 28.04 3.85
C TYR A 218 16.63 27.66 2.56
N ALA A 219 17.37 27.16 1.56
CA ALA A 219 16.82 26.58 0.34
C ALA A 219 17.17 25.08 0.21
N PRO A 220 16.18 24.20 -0.01
CA PRO A 220 16.41 22.77 -0.09
C PRO A 220 17.07 22.34 -1.40
N GLY A 221 17.79 21.22 -1.40
CA GLY A 221 18.50 20.71 -2.58
C GLY A 221 17.59 20.52 -3.79
N LYS A 222 16.38 19.96 -3.61
CA LYS A 222 15.41 19.73 -4.69
C LYS A 222 15.07 20.97 -5.53
N ALA A 223 15.29 22.17 -4.97
CA ALA A 223 15.11 23.44 -5.65
C ALA A 223 16.46 24.00 -6.09
N ALA A 224 17.39 24.19 -5.14
CA ALA A 224 18.63 24.91 -5.39
C ALA A 224 19.63 24.15 -6.29
N ASN A 225 19.73 22.82 -6.19
CA ASN A 225 20.66 22.02 -7.00
C ASN A 225 20.03 21.45 -8.29
N ALA A 226 18.79 21.82 -8.60
CA ALA A 226 18.03 21.28 -9.74
C ALA A 226 18.65 21.61 -11.10
N GLY A 227 19.58 22.56 -11.18
CA GLY A 227 20.25 22.96 -12.43
C GLY A 227 20.89 21.78 -13.18
N GLY A 228 21.51 20.84 -12.47
CA GLY A 228 22.14 19.67 -13.08
C GLY A 228 21.16 18.78 -13.84
N VAL A 229 20.01 18.49 -13.23
CA VAL A 229 18.97 17.66 -13.85
C VAL A 229 18.19 18.45 -14.91
N ALA A 230 18.02 19.76 -14.73
CA ALA A 230 17.44 20.65 -15.73
C ALA A 230 18.24 20.62 -17.04
N VAL A 231 19.57 20.79 -16.97
CA VAL A 231 20.43 20.73 -18.16
C VAL A 231 20.53 19.31 -18.72
N SER A 232 20.38 18.26 -17.90
CA SER A 232 20.15 16.91 -18.43
C SER A 232 18.86 16.83 -19.28
N GLY A 233 17.78 17.47 -18.88
CA GLY A 233 16.57 17.60 -19.70
C GLY A 233 16.81 18.38 -20.99
N LEU A 234 17.60 19.44 -20.95
CA LEU A 234 18.01 20.20 -22.15
C LEU A 234 18.93 19.37 -23.07
N GLU A 235 19.79 18.51 -22.52
CA GLU A 235 20.61 17.56 -23.27
C GLU A 235 19.73 16.53 -23.99
N MET A 236 18.69 16.02 -23.32
CA MET A 236 17.69 15.15 -23.96
C MET A 236 16.96 15.90 -25.09
N ALA A 237 16.54 17.14 -24.87
CA ALA A 237 15.89 17.96 -25.89
C ALA A 237 16.79 18.18 -27.12
N GLN A 238 18.08 18.48 -26.90
CA GLN A 238 19.09 18.59 -27.96
C GLN A 238 19.27 17.27 -28.72
N ASN A 239 19.31 16.14 -28.01
CA ASN A 239 19.43 14.81 -28.63
C ASN A 239 18.21 14.46 -29.48
N SER A 240 17.00 14.72 -29.00
CA SER A 240 15.76 14.53 -29.76
C SER A 240 15.69 15.42 -30.99
N GLN A 241 16.18 16.67 -30.89
CA GLN A 241 16.30 17.59 -32.03
C GLN A 241 17.47 17.27 -32.96
N ARG A 242 18.44 16.47 -32.50
CA ARG A 242 19.71 16.18 -33.20
C ARG A 242 20.53 17.45 -33.49
N LEU A 243 20.45 18.44 -32.60
CA LEU A 243 21.18 19.71 -32.68
C LEU A 243 22.01 19.91 -31.41
N LYS A 244 23.03 20.76 -31.52
CA LYS A 244 23.81 21.23 -30.37
C LYS A 244 23.53 22.71 -30.18
N TRP A 245 23.26 23.11 -28.96
CA TRP A 245 23.12 24.51 -28.59
C TRP A 245 24.45 25.10 -28.12
N THR A 246 24.55 26.42 -28.23
CA THR A 246 25.69 27.20 -27.73
C THR A 246 25.72 27.22 -26.19
N THR A 247 26.88 27.58 -25.63
CA THR A 247 27.03 27.75 -24.18
C THR A 247 26.02 28.76 -23.64
N GLU A 248 25.85 29.88 -24.36
CA GLU A 248 25.00 31.00 -23.99
C GLU A 248 23.52 30.59 -24.00
N GLU A 249 23.07 29.84 -25.02
CA GLU A 249 21.69 29.36 -25.10
C GLU A 249 21.34 28.39 -23.96
N VAL A 250 22.26 27.49 -23.58
CA VAL A 250 22.03 26.55 -22.48
C VAL A 250 22.08 27.28 -21.13
N ASP A 251 23.02 28.19 -20.94
CA ASP A 251 23.16 28.97 -19.70
C ASP A 251 21.95 29.90 -19.47
N GLU A 252 21.44 30.56 -20.51
CA GLU A 252 20.24 31.41 -20.40
C GLU A 252 19.00 30.59 -20.03
N LYS A 253 18.84 29.40 -20.62
CA LYS A 253 17.77 28.47 -20.21
C LYS A 253 17.94 28.01 -18.77
N LEU A 254 19.17 27.70 -18.34
CA LEU A 254 19.47 27.33 -16.96
C LEU A 254 19.09 28.46 -16.00
N LYS A 255 19.52 29.71 -16.26
CA LYS A 255 19.15 30.89 -15.47
C LYS A 255 17.63 31.04 -15.34
N GLN A 256 16.91 30.97 -16.46
CA GLN A 256 15.45 31.08 -16.45
C GLN A 256 14.78 29.94 -15.67
N ILE A 257 15.28 28.70 -15.77
CA ILE A 257 14.75 27.56 -15.01
C ILE A 257 14.96 27.77 -13.50
N MET A 258 16.15 28.22 -13.08
CA MET A 258 16.43 28.45 -11.65
C MET A 258 15.60 29.60 -11.09
N LYS A 259 15.40 30.68 -11.87
CA LYS A 259 14.48 31.78 -11.53
C LYS A 259 13.06 31.26 -11.32
N ASN A 260 12.52 30.52 -12.28
CA ASN A 260 11.18 29.97 -12.20
C ASN A 260 11.05 28.99 -11.01
N CYS A 261 12.10 28.22 -10.71
CA CYS A 261 12.12 27.32 -9.56
C CYS A 261 12.01 28.09 -8.23
N PHE A 262 12.79 29.17 -8.09
CA PHE A 262 12.73 30.05 -6.92
C PHE A 262 11.36 30.71 -6.77
N GLU A 263 10.84 31.34 -7.84
CA GLU A 263 9.53 32.00 -7.83
C GLU A 263 8.40 31.03 -7.50
N ASN A 264 8.42 29.82 -8.08
CA ASN A 264 7.40 28.79 -7.80
C ASN A 264 7.43 28.35 -6.33
N GLY A 265 8.61 28.11 -5.76
CA GLY A 265 8.74 27.78 -4.34
C GLY A 265 8.28 28.94 -3.43
N LEU A 266 8.68 30.17 -3.76
CA LEU A 266 8.34 31.38 -3.03
C LEU A 266 6.83 31.64 -3.00
N GLU A 267 6.17 31.66 -4.17
CA GLU A 267 4.74 31.94 -4.28
C GLU A 267 3.89 30.82 -3.68
N THR A 268 4.29 29.56 -3.87
CA THR A 268 3.61 28.43 -3.23
C THR A 268 3.71 28.51 -1.70
N ALA A 269 4.87 28.92 -1.16
CA ALA A 269 4.98 29.13 0.28
C ALA A 269 4.06 30.24 0.77
N LYS A 270 3.95 31.36 0.05
CA LYS A 270 3.03 32.46 0.41
C LYS A 270 1.57 32.01 0.42
N GLU A 271 1.19 31.16 -0.55
CA GLU A 271 -0.19 30.66 -0.71
C GLU A 271 -0.57 29.62 0.36
N TYR A 272 0.29 28.61 0.62
CA TYR A 272 -0.08 27.46 1.46
C TYR A 272 0.50 27.50 2.88
N VAL A 273 1.57 28.26 3.11
CA VAL A 273 2.27 28.37 4.40
C VAL A 273 2.57 29.84 4.67
N THR A 274 1.51 30.65 4.67
CA THR A 274 1.58 32.11 4.68
C THR A 274 2.48 32.62 5.82
N PRO A 275 3.56 33.35 5.52
CA PRO A 275 4.48 33.87 6.53
C PRO A 275 3.84 35.03 7.30
N ALA A 276 4.32 35.27 8.53
CA ALA A 276 3.95 36.47 9.27
C ALA A 276 4.55 37.73 8.60
N GLU A 277 4.03 38.91 8.95
CA GLU A 277 4.56 40.16 8.40
C GLU A 277 6.07 40.33 8.71
N GLY A 278 6.84 40.57 7.66
CA GLY A 278 8.30 40.71 7.68
C GLY A 278 9.08 39.39 7.70
N GLU A 279 8.41 38.23 7.78
CA GLU A 279 9.04 36.91 7.71
C GLU A 279 9.26 36.48 6.25
N PHE A 280 10.42 35.89 5.93
CA PHE A 280 10.63 35.31 4.62
C PHE A 280 9.78 34.05 4.45
N PRO A 281 9.13 33.81 3.28
CA PRO A 281 8.41 32.56 3.04
C PRO A 281 9.32 31.32 3.18
N SER A 282 8.77 30.20 3.66
CA SER A 282 9.52 28.94 3.78
C SER A 282 9.78 28.31 2.40
N LEU A 283 11.00 28.44 1.87
CA LEU A 283 11.35 27.84 0.58
C LEU A 283 11.28 26.31 0.63
N VAL A 284 11.62 25.69 1.77
CA VAL A 284 11.50 24.24 1.92
C VAL A 284 10.05 23.76 1.83
N ALA A 285 9.13 24.42 2.52
CA ALA A 285 7.72 24.06 2.46
C ALA A 285 7.12 24.35 1.08
N GLY A 286 7.41 25.53 0.52
CA GLY A 286 6.94 25.94 -0.80
C GLY A 286 7.41 25.01 -1.91
N SER A 287 8.71 24.69 -1.98
CA SER A 287 9.24 23.76 -2.98
C SER A 287 8.69 22.34 -2.83
N ASN A 288 8.44 21.87 -1.60
CA ASN A 288 7.82 20.58 -1.35
C ASN A 288 6.38 20.53 -1.88
N ILE A 289 5.57 21.52 -1.51
CA ILE A 289 4.16 21.59 -1.92
C ILE A 289 4.05 21.75 -3.43
N ALA A 290 4.87 22.62 -4.03
CA ALA A 290 4.84 22.87 -5.47
C ALA A 290 5.17 21.59 -6.28
N GLY A 291 6.22 20.87 -5.87
CA GLY A 291 6.60 19.61 -6.48
C GLY A 291 5.55 18.51 -6.28
N PHE A 292 5.09 18.34 -5.04
CA PHE A 292 4.08 17.34 -4.69
C PHE A 292 2.77 17.57 -5.44
N LYS A 293 2.22 18.79 -5.40
CA LYS A 293 0.97 19.15 -6.06
C LYS A 293 1.03 18.92 -7.56
N LYS A 294 2.15 19.28 -8.21
CA LYS A 294 2.33 19.07 -9.65
C LYS A 294 2.33 17.57 -10.00
N VAL A 295 3.02 16.75 -9.22
CA VAL A 295 3.06 15.29 -9.43
C VAL A 295 1.70 14.67 -9.13
N ALA A 296 1.11 14.97 -7.98
CA ALA A 296 -0.17 14.44 -7.56
C ALA A 296 -1.30 14.82 -8.53
N GLN A 297 -1.29 16.04 -9.08
CA GLN A 297 -2.27 16.47 -10.08
C GLN A 297 -2.06 15.81 -11.45
N ALA A 298 -0.84 15.45 -11.82
CA ALA A 298 -0.58 14.68 -13.03
C ALA A 298 -0.94 13.18 -12.85
N MET A 299 -0.71 12.62 -11.66
CA MET A 299 -1.02 11.23 -11.28
C MET A 299 -2.50 10.98 -11.01
N HIS A 300 -3.18 11.91 -10.32
CA HIS A 300 -4.03 12.87 -10.99
C HIS A 300 -4.47 12.47 -12.39
N ASP A 301 -4.54 13.41 -13.31
CA ASP A 301 -5.23 13.29 -14.60
C ASP A 301 -4.97 12.02 -15.46
N GLN A 302 -3.91 11.24 -15.17
CA GLN A 302 -3.59 9.92 -15.74
C GLN A 302 -4.24 8.69 -15.06
N GLY A 303 -4.94 8.84 -13.93
CA GLY A 303 -5.70 7.77 -13.27
C GLY A 303 -4.87 6.79 -12.44
N ASP A 304 -3.73 7.22 -11.90
CA ASP A 304 -2.84 6.34 -11.12
C ASP A 304 -3.44 5.92 -9.78
N TRP A 305 -4.36 6.72 -9.22
CA TRP A 305 -4.98 6.47 -7.93
C TRP A 305 -6.52 6.54 -7.92
N TRP A 306 -7.14 6.87 -9.05
CA TRP A 306 -8.54 6.52 -9.31
C TRP A 306 -8.63 5.80 -10.64
N THR A 307 -9.45 4.76 -10.68
CA THR A 307 -9.74 4.03 -11.90
C THR A 307 -11.06 4.53 -12.45
N TYR A 308 -11.09 4.87 -13.74
CA TYR A 308 -12.33 4.77 -14.49
C TYR A 308 -12.61 3.28 -14.65
N THR A 309 -13.37 2.68 -13.73
CA THR A 309 -13.89 1.34 -13.97
C THR A 309 -14.87 1.48 -15.13
N SER A 310 -14.44 1.12 -16.35
CA SER A 310 -15.42 0.63 -17.32
C SER A 310 -16.19 -0.45 -16.57
N ARG A 311 -17.49 -0.23 -16.38
CA ARG A 311 -18.32 -1.28 -15.78
C ARG A 311 -18.04 -2.53 -16.62
N PRO A 312 -17.61 -3.66 -16.02
CA PRO A 312 -17.48 -4.86 -16.80
C PRO A 312 -18.83 -5.10 -17.49
N SER A 313 -18.83 -5.60 -18.73
CA SER A 313 -20.03 -5.92 -19.51
C SER A 313 -20.81 -7.10 -18.92
N ARG A 314 -20.73 -7.29 -17.60
CA ARG A 314 -21.33 -8.35 -16.81
C ARG A 314 -21.83 -7.77 -15.47
N PRO A 315 -22.86 -8.37 -14.87
CA PRO A 315 -23.36 -7.93 -13.59
C PRO A 315 -22.29 -8.06 -12.50
N ARG A 316 -22.35 -7.17 -11.49
CA ARG A 316 -21.60 -7.37 -10.25
C ARG A 316 -22.00 -8.69 -9.62
N THR A 317 -21.02 -9.52 -9.30
CA THR A 317 -21.16 -10.93 -8.98
C THR A 317 -20.56 -11.25 -7.61
N ALA A 318 -21.36 -11.87 -6.74
CA ALA A 318 -20.90 -12.43 -5.48
C ALA A 318 -20.75 -13.95 -5.58
N LEU A 319 -19.62 -14.48 -5.10
CA LEU A 319 -19.38 -15.92 -4.97
C LEU A 319 -19.53 -16.33 -3.50
N PHE A 320 -20.47 -17.22 -3.23
CA PHE A 320 -20.79 -17.65 -1.88
C PHE A 320 -20.63 -19.15 -1.63
N PHE A 321 -20.33 -19.48 -0.38
CA PHE A 321 -20.03 -20.85 0.05
C PHE A 321 -20.90 -21.29 1.23
N PRO A 322 -21.32 -22.57 1.29
CA PRO A 322 -22.21 -23.08 2.32
C PRO A 322 -21.49 -23.32 3.66
N GLY A 323 -22.24 -23.21 4.75
CA GLY A 323 -21.80 -23.56 6.10
C GLY A 323 -22.08 -25.02 6.46
N GLN A 324 -21.86 -25.37 7.73
CA GLN A 324 -22.09 -26.72 8.25
C GLN A 324 -23.57 -27.15 8.16
N GLY A 325 -23.82 -28.43 7.91
CA GLY A 325 -25.17 -29.02 7.81
C GLY A 325 -25.57 -29.45 6.40
N VAL A 326 -24.73 -29.21 5.40
CA VAL A 326 -24.95 -29.60 4.00
C VAL A 326 -24.20 -30.87 3.58
N GLN A 327 -23.31 -31.38 4.42
CA GLN A 327 -22.52 -32.58 4.15
C GLN A 327 -23.41 -33.81 3.95
N ARG A 328 -23.04 -34.67 3.01
CA ARG A 328 -23.66 -35.99 2.79
C ARG A 328 -22.59 -37.01 2.42
N VAL A 329 -22.78 -38.25 2.86
CA VAL A 329 -21.92 -39.36 2.44
C VAL A 329 -22.03 -39.52 0.91
N GLY A 330 -20.90 -39.77 0.26
CA GLY A 330 -20.76 -39.85 -1.20
C GLY A 330 -20.82 -38.51 -1.94
N MET A 331 -20.73 -37.36 -1.26
CA MET A 331 -20.88 -36.05 -1.95
C MET A 331 -19.80 -35.74 -3.00
N LEU A 332 -18.67 -36.47 -2.97
CA LEU A 332 -17.58 -36.33 -3.94
C LEU A 332 -17.66 -37.34 -5.09
N ASP A 333 -18.42 -38.43 -4.94
CA ASP A 333 -18.41 -39.53 -5.91
C ASP A 333 -18.87 -39.08 -7.30
N PRO A 334 -19.96 -38.29 -7.47
CA PRO A 334 -20.36 -37.79 -8.79
C PRO A 334 -19.27 -36.94 -9.45
N TRP A 335 -18.53 -36.15 -8.66
CA TRP A 335 -17.45 -35.30 -9.16
C TRP A 335 -16.25 -36.13 -9.61
N LEU A 336 -15.89 -37.16 -8.82
CA LEU A 336 -14.82 -38.09 -9.16
C LEU A 336 -15.15 -38.91 -10.41
N GLU A 337 -16.41 -39.33 -10.58
CA GLU A 337 -16.90 -40.03 -11.77
C GLU A 337 -16.85 -39.14 -13.02
N ALA A 338 -17.28 -37.89 -12.90
CA ALA A 338 -17.34 -36.95 -14.02
C ALA A 338 -15.96 -36.41 -14.44
N PHE A 339 -15.07 -36.13 -13.48
CA PHE A 339 -13.78 -35.45 -13.73
C PHE A 339 -12.59 -36.17 -13.06
N PRO A 340 -12.34 -37.46 -13.34
CA PRO A 340 -11.39 -38.28 -12.58
C PRO A 340 -9.94 -37.77 -12.65
N SER A 341 -9.52 -37.19 -13.78
CA SER A 341 -8.16 -36.65 -13.99
C SER A 341 -7.90 -35.39 -13.16
N THR A 342 -8.94 -34.64 -12.81
CA THR A 342 -8.85 -33.40 -12.04
C THR A 342 -9.15 -33.61 -10.57
N VAL A 343 -10.09 -34.49 -10.26
CA VAL A 343 -10.50 -34.75 -8.88
C VAL A 343 -9.45 -35.59 -8.12
N LYS A 344 -8.90 -36.66 -8.72
CA LYS A 344 -7.97 -37.56 -8.00
C LYS A 344 -6.78 -36.84 -7.35
N PRO A 345 -6.05 -35.95 -8.05
CA PRO A 345 -4.94 -35.23 -7.44
C PRO A 345 -5.37 -34.32 -6.27
N ILE A 346 -6.58 -33.74 -6.34
CA ILE A 346 -7.12 -32.90 -5.27
C ILE A 346 -7.48 -33.76 -4.05
N LEU A 347 -8.03 -34.96 -4.25
CA LEU A 347 -8.30 -35.91 -3.17
C LEU A 347 -7.01 -36.35 -2.48
N GLU A 348 -5.96 -36.64 -3.25
CA GLU A 348 -4.63 -36.96 -2.72
C GLU A 348 -4.03 -35.78 -1.94
N GLU A 349 -4.16 -34.55 -2.43
CA GLU A 349 -3.74 -33.33 -1.72
C GLU A 349 -4.48 -33.16 -0.39
N ILE A 350 -5.81 -33.38 -0.37
CA ILE A 350 -6.64 -33.29 0.84
C ILE A 350 -6.15 -34.28 1.90
N ASP A 351 -5.99 -35.54 1.53
CA ASP A 351 -5.60 -36.60 2.46
C ASP A 351 -4.14 -36.46 2.91
N HIS A 352 -3.24 -36.06 2.01
CA HIS A 352 -1.86 -35.78 2.36
C HIS A 352 -1.74 -34.58 3.32
N THR A 353 -2.55 -33.54 3.10
CA THR A 353 -2.53 -32.33 3.93
C THR A 353 -2.97 -32.60 5.37
N LEU A 354 -4.03 -33.39 5.54
CA LEU A 354 -4.57 -33.69 6.86
C LEU A 354 -3.89 -34.87 7.55
N ALA A 355 -3.42 -35.86 6.80
CA ALA A 355 -2.73 -37.05 7.30
C ALA A 355 -3.44 -37.74 8.50
N ILE A 356 -4.78 -37.83 8.42
CA ILE A 356 -5.62 -38.47 9.43
C ILE A 356 -6.03 -39.90 9.02
N SER A 357 -6.40 -40.72 10.00
CA SER A 357 -6.91 -42.09 9.78
C SER A 357 -8.22 -42.31 10.54
N PRO A 358 -9.32 -42.73 9.88
CA PRO A 358 -9.48 -42.85 8.42
C PRO A 358 -9.30 -41.50 7.72
N SER A 359 -8.92 -41.52 6.43
CA SER A 359 -8.70 -40.30 5.66
C SER A 359 -9.99 -39.51 5.46
N LEU A 360 -9.88 -38.19 5.21
CA LEU A 360 -11.07 -37.35 5.07
C LEU A 360 -11.89 -37.77 3.84
N THR A 361 -11.23 -38.13 2.74
CA THR A 361 -11.92 -38.58 1.53
C THR A 361 -12.65 -39.91 1.73
N SER A 362 -12.05 -40.83 2.52
CA SER A 362 -12.69 -42.10 2.92
C SER A 362 -13.93 -41.85 3.77
N LEU A 363 -13.85 -40.94 4.76
CA LEU A 363 -14.99 -40.52 5.57
C LEU A 363 -16.11 -39.90 4.73
N ILE A 364 -15.77 -39.14 3.69
CA ILE A 364 -16.76 -38.55 2.78
C ILE A 364 -17.42 -39.64 1.93
N SER A 365 -16.66 -40.58 1.37
CA SER A 365 -17.17 -41.56 0.41
C SER A 365 -17.95 -42.70 1.09
N SER A 366 -17.40 -43.29 2.16
CA SER A 366 -17.92 -44.54 2.75
C SER A 366 -18.12 -44.50 4.26
N GLY A 367 -17.84 -43.39 4.93
CA GLY A 367 -18.13 -43.21 6.35
C GLY A 367 -19.63 -43.24 6.66
N THR A 368 -19.98 -43.51 7.91
CA THR A 368 -21.36 -43.37 8.37
C THR A 368 -21.78 -41.90 8.41
N ASN A 369 -23.09 -41.63 8.32
CA ASN A 369 -23.61 -40.27 8.46
C ASN A 369 -23.20 -39.61 9.79
N ALA A 370 -23.10 -40.39 10.87
CA ALA A 370 -22.67 -39.90 12.17
C ALA A 370 -21.19 -39.49 12.15
N GLU A 371 -20.31 -40.31 11.58
CA GLU A 371 -18.89 -40.00 11.45
C GLU A 371 -18.66 -38.75 10.59
N LEU A 372 -19.30 -38.64 9.42
CA LEU A 372 -19.15 -37.46 8.56
C LEU A 372 -19.75 -36.20 9.20
N THR A 373 -20.84 -36.33 9.95
CA THR A 373 -21.52 -35.18 10.60
C THR A 373 -20.81 -34.70 11.85
N ALA A 374 -19.90 -35.48 12.43
CA ALA A 374 -19.05 -35.03 13.51
C ALA A 374 -18.31 -33.74 13.10
N THR A 375 -18.36 -32.70 13.94
CA THR A 375 -17.93 -31.33 13.61
C THR A 375 -16.51 -31.27 13.02
N GLN A 376 -15.58 -32.03 13.59
CA GLN A 376 -14.19 -32.13 13.12
C GLN A 376 -14.04 -32.71 11.70
N ASN A 377 -15.01 -33.48 11.22
CA ASN A 377 -15.03 -34.08 9.89
C ASN A 377 -15.89 -33.25 8.91
N ALA A 378 -17.08 -32.84 9.35
CA ALA A 378 -18.02 -32.08 8.54
C ALA A 378 -17.42 -30.77 8.03
N GLN A 379 -16.73 -30.04 8.91
CA GLN A 379 -16.17 -28.74 8.56
C GLN A 379 -15.13 -28.81 7.43
N PRO A 380 -14.04 -29.58 7.56
CA PRO A 380 -13.08 -29.67 6.47
C PRO A 380 -13.66 -30.36 5.24
N ALA A 381 -14.61 -31.30 5.38
CA ALA A 381 -15.26 -31.94 4.24
C ALA A 381 -16.04 -30.97 3.35
N ILE A 382 -16.81 -30.06 3.94
CA ILE A 382 -17.60 -29.06 3.20
C ILE A 382 -16.68 -28.05 2.51
N MET A 383 -15.68 -27.55 3.23
CA MET A 383 -14.72 -26.58 2.68
C MET A 383 -13.92 -27.22 1.53
N ALA A 384 -13.39 -28.43 1.72
CA ALA A 384 -12.64 -29.15 0.69
C ALA A 384 -13.50 -29.43 -0.56
N THR A 385 -14.75 -29.87 -0.38
CA THR A 385 -15.67 -30.09 -1.51
C THR A 385 -15.95 -28.80 -2.27
N SER A 386 -16.14 -27.68 -1.55
CA SER A 386 -16.40 -26.38 -2.17
C SER A 386 -15.22 -25.89 -3.02
N VAL A 387 -13.99 -26.01 -2.50
CA VAL A 387 -12.77 -25.63 -3.24
C VAL A 387 -12.50 -26.61 -4.40
N LEU A 388 -12.81 -27.89 -4.23
CA LEU A 388 -12.71 -28.89 -5.30
C LEU A 388 -13.62 -28.54 -6.48
N VAL A 389 -14.89 -28.20 -6.23
CA VAL A 389 -15.82 -27.79 -7.30
C VAL A 389 -15.34 -26.52 -8.00
N LEU A 390 -14.82 -25.56 -7.24
CA LEU A 390 -14.24 -24.33 -7.79
C LEU A 390 -13.04 -24.62 -8.71
N ARG A 391 -12.11 -25.49 -8.28
CA ARG A 391 -10.95 -25.89 -9.07
C ARG A 391 -11.32 -26.67 -10.33
N ILE A 392 -12.41 -27.45 -10.29
CA ILE A 392 -12.95 -28.09 -11.49
C ILE A 392 -13.42 -27.03 -12.48
N LEU A 393 -14.18 -26.02 -12.03
CA LEU A 393 -14.63 -24.93 -12.91
C LEU A 393 -13.45 -24.18 -13.53
N GLU A 394 -12.42 -23.87 -12.74
CA GLU A 394 -11.20 -23.20 -13.24
C GLU A 394 -10.49 -24.03 -14.30
N LYS A 395 -10.28 -25.32 -14.03
CA LYS A 395 -9.44 -26.19 -14.86
C LYS A 395 -10.15 -26.75 -16.11
N GLU A 396 -11.41 -27.16 -15.96
CA GLU A 396 -12.16 -27.84 -17.03
C GLU A 396 -13.00 -26.86 -17.85
N PHE A 397 -13.41 -25.73 -17.28
CA PHE A 397 -14.37 -24.79 -17.91
C PHE A 397 -13.83 -23.37 -18.05
N GLY A 398 -12.57 -23.12 -17.69
CA GLY A 398 -11.93 -21.79 -17.83
C GLY A 398 -12.57 -20.71 -16.96
N PHE A 399 -13.28 -21.09 -15.89
CA PHE A 399 -13.87 -20.12 -14.97
C PHE A 399 -12.78 -19.34 -14.25
N ASN A 400 -12.61 -18.06 -14.57
CA ASN A 400 -11.64 -17.21 -13.90
C ASN A 400 -12.32 -16.40 -12.79
N ILE A 401 -11.96 -16.69 -11.53
CA ILE A 401 -12.53 -16.01 -10.35
C ILE A 401 -12.30 -14.50 -10.43
N LYS A 402 -11.07 -14.05 -10.73
CA LYS A 402 -10.73 -12.61 -10.75
C LYS A 402 -11.48 -11.84 -11.82
N GLU A 403 -11.79 -12.50 -12.93
CA GLU A 403 -12.55 -11.88 -14.02
C GLU A 403 -14.06 -11.96 -13.80
N THR A 404 -14.56 -12.98 -13.09
CA THR A 404 -16.00 -13.28 -12.99
C THR A 404 -16.64 -12.79 -11.69
N VAL A 405 -15.87 -12.66 -10.61
CA VAL A 405 -16.34 -12.42 -9.24
C VAL A 405 -15.77 -11.11 -8.71
N ASP A 406 -16.63 -10.31 -8.07
CA ASP A 406 -16.23 -9.02 -7.49
C ASP A 406 -16.09 -9.09 -5.97
N VAL A 407 -16.72 -10.07 -5.33
CA VAL A 407 -16.72 -10.26 -3.88
C VAL A 407 -17.01 -11.71 -3.51
N THR A 408 -16.36 -12.21 -2.45
CA THR A 408 -16.65 -13.52 -1.87
C THR A 408 -17.31 -13.37 -0.49
N LEU A 409 -18.09 -14.37 -0.10
CA LEU A 409 -18.66 -14.50 1.24
C LEU A 409 -18.94 -15.96 1.56
N GLY A 410 -19.09 -16.32 2.82
CA GLY A 410 -19.47 -17.67 3.17
C GLY A 410 -20.23 -17.75 4.47
N HIS A 411 -21.20 -18.66 4.54
CA HIS A 411 -22.04 -18.80 5.73
C HIS A 411 -21.29 -19.56 6.81
N SER A 412 -20.98 -18.92 7.94
CA SER A 412 -20.23 -19.54 9.04
C SER A 412 -18.90 -20.12 8.50
N LEU A 413 -18.67 -21.42 8.67
CA LEU A 413 -17.56 -22.19 8.08
C LEU A 413 -17.26 -21.85 6.61
N GLY A 414 -18.28 -21.56 5.80
CA GLY A 414 -18.10 -21.23 4.37
C GLY A 414 -17.15 -20.05 4.15
N GLU A 415 -16.96 -19.18 5.14
CA GLU A 415 -16.00 -18.05 5.09
C GLU A 415 -14.57 -18.52 4.83
N PHE A 416 -14.17 -19.71 5.28
CA PHE A 416 -12.85 -20.27 4.95
C PHE A 416 -12.70 -20.62 3.47
N ALA A 417 -13.75 -21.17 2.84
CA ALA A 417 -13.75 -21.40 1.40
C ALA A 417 -13.78 -20.07 0.62
N ALA A 418 -14.50 -19.07 1.13
CA ALA A 418 -14.54 -17.72 0.57
C ALA A 418 -13.17 -17.02 0.61
N LEU A 419 -12.44 -17.17 1.71
CA LEU A 419 -11.09 -16.64 1.90
C LEU A 419 -10.04 -17.35 1.03
N VAL A 420 -10.20 -18.66 0.80
CA VAL A 420 -9.37 -19.39 -0.18
C VAL A 420 -9.65 -18.88 -1.59
N ALA A 421 -10.93 -18.76 -1.98
CA ALA A 421 -11.32 -18.25 -3.29
C ALA A 421 -10.88 -16.79 -3.53
N ALA A 422 -10.84 -15.97 -2.47
CA ALA A 422 -10.36 -14.60 -2.53
C ALA A 422 -8.82 -14.47 -2.56
N GLY A 423 -8.09 -15.57 -2.34
CA GLY A 423 -6.63 -15.58 -2.27
C GLY A 423 -6.06 -15.11 -0.92
N ASN A 424 -6.90 -14.94 0.11
CA ASN A 424 -6.46 -14.54 1.44
C ASN A 424 -5.87 -15.69 2.25
N LEU A 425 -6.31 -16.93 2.01
CA LEU A 425 -5.79 -18.14 2.65
C LEU A 425 -5.31 -19.14 1.61
N GLN A 426 -4.22 -19.84 1.91
CA GLN A 426 -3.80 -21.00 1.12
C GLN A 426 -4.65 -22.22 1.47
N PHE A 427 -5.05 -23.00 0.46
CA PHE A 427 -5.96 -24.14 0.64
C PHE A 427 -5.47 -25.14 1.70
N ALA A 428 -4.20 -25.57 1.62
CA ALA A 428 -3.65 -26.55 2.54
C ALA A 428 -3.64 -26.04 4.00
N SER A 429 -3.29 -24.77 4.21
CA SER A 429 -3.29 -24.14 5.54
C SER A 429 -4.72 -24.01 6.08
N ALA A 430 -5.64 -23.51 5.25
CA ALA A 430 -7.05 -23.36 5.62
C ALA A 430 -7.69 -24.72 5.95
N LEU A 431 -7.36 -25.79 5.21
CA LEU A 431 -7.87 -27.13 5.47
C LEU A 431 -7.44 -27.65 6.86
N LYS A 432 -6.16 -27.45 7.24
CA LYS A 432 -5.65 -27.77 8.58
C LYS A 432 -6.32 -26.93 9.67
N MET A 433 -6.47 -25.62 9.44
CA MET A 433 -7.13 -24.72 10.36
C MET A 433 -8.57 -25.14 10.62
N VAL A 434 -9.33 -25.40 9.56
CA VAL A 434 -10.73 -25.82 9.64
C VAL A 434 -10.87 -27.17 10.35
N ARG A 435 -9.94 -28.11 10.13
CA ARG A 435 -9.91 -29.37 10.87
C ARG A 435 -9.71 -29.12 12.38
N ARG A 436 -8.68 -28.37 12.76
CA ARG A 436 -8.37 -28.05 14.17
C ARG A 436 -9.51 -27.25 14.82
N ARG A 437 -10.11 -26.32 14.08
CA ARG A 437 -11.31 -25.59 14.50
C ARG A 437 -12.44 -26.54 14.87
N GLY A 438 -12.75 -27.50 14.00
CA GLY A 438 -13.80 -28.48 14.26
C GLY A 438 -13.52 -29.40 15.45
N GLU A 439 -12.26 -29.78 15.69
CA GLU A 439 -11.85 -30.56 16.86
C GLU A 439 -12.08 -29.78 18.17
N VAL A 440 -11.57 -28.56 18.26
CA VAL A 440 -11.74 -27.74 19.48
C VAL A 440 -13.20 -27.38 19.72
N MET A 441 -13.99 -27.12 18.67
CA MET A 441 -15.44 -26.90 18.82
C MET A 441 -16.16 -28.14 19.37
N ALA A 442 -15.76 -29.35 18.94
CA ALA A 442 -16.30 -30.59 19.47
C ALA A 442 -15.92 -30.80 20.94
N GLU A 443 -14.67 -30.52 21.30
CA GLU A 443 -14.17 -30.57 22.69
C GLU A 443 -14.92 -29.58 23.61
N CYS A 444 -15.14 -28.34 23.14
CA CYS A 444 -15.92 -27.33 23.87
C CYS A 444 -17.32 -27.85 24.21
N SER A 445 -17.96 -28.53 23.25
CA SER A 445 -19.30 -29.11 23.44
C SER A 445 -19.29 -30.28 24.43
N ALA A 446 -18.32 -31.20 24.26
CA ALA A 446 -18.17 -32.39 25.09
C ALA A 446 -17.78 -32.08 26.55
N SER A 447 -17.18 -30.90 26.80
CA SER A 447 -16.83 -30.44 28.16
C SER A 447 -18.05 -30.12 29.04
N THR A 448 -19.24 -30.04 28.43
CA THR A 448 -20.47 -29.68 29.13
C THR A 448 -21.30 -30.92 29.47
N GLN A 449 -21.93 -30.93 30.65
CA GLN A 449 -22.83 -32.01 31.07
C GLN A 449 -24.26 -31.84 30.55
N ALA A 450 -24.57 -30.73 29.90
CA ALA A 450 -25.92 -30.41 29.42
C ALA A 450 -26.05 -30.73 27.92
N GLU A 451 -27.28 -30.99 27.50
CA GLU A 451 -27.59 -31.23 26.08
C GLU A 451 -27.44 -29.91 25.30
N MET A 452 -26.41 -29.82 24.48
CA MET A 452 -26.14 -28.65 23.65
C MET A 452 -26.73 -28.79 22.25
N GLY A 453 -27.01 -27.66 21.62
CA GLY A 453 -27.34 -27.65 20.20
C GLY A 453 -27.81 -26.29 19.70
N MET A 454 -28.52 -26.31 18.58
CA MET A 454 -29.02 -25.12 17.91
C MET A 454 -30.48 -25.27 17.50
N VAL A 455 -31.25 -24.18 17.60
CA VAL A 455 -32.67 -24.11 17.24
C VAL A 455 -32.89 -22.92 16.31
N ALA A 456 -33.33 -23.19 15.08
CA ALA A 456 -33.74 -22.16 14.15
C ALA A 456 -35.15 -21.67 14.49
N LEU A 457 -35.32 -20.37 14.57
CA LEU A 457 -36.59 -19.69 14.76
C LEU A 457 -37.03 -19.09 13.43
N VAL A 458 -38.20 -19.52 12.96
CA VAL A 458 -38.82 -19.02 11.73
C VAL A 458 -39.99 -18.12 12.12
N CYS A 459 -39.84 -16.84 11.85
CA CYS A 459 -40.81 -15.78 12.11
C CYS A 459 -41.55 -15.39 10.82
N GLU A 460 -42.68 -14.71 10.98
CA GLU A 460 -43.31 -13.98 9.88
C GLU A 460 -42.39 -12.83 9.38
N PRO A 461 -42.48 -12.44 8.08
CA PRO A 461 -41.52 -11.52 7.44
C PRO A 461 -41.23 -10.20 8.15
N ASP A 462 -42.19 -9.66 8.90
CA ASP A 462 -42.06 -8.37 9.58
C ASP A 462 -41.92 -8.50 11.11
N GLN A 463 -41.91 -9.72 11.64
CA GLN A 463 -41.88 -9.97 13.08
C GLN A 463 -40.50 -10.39 13.60
N ARG A 464 -39.60 -10.79 12.70
CA ARG A 464 -38.29 -11.35 13.07
C ARG A 464 -37.44 -10.41 13.91
N ASP A 465 -37.35 -9.13 13.55
CA ASP A 465 -36.55 -8.15 14.30
C ASP A 465 -37.15 -7.89 15.69
N ALA A 466 -38.48 -7.76 15.79
CA ALA A 466 -39.16 -7.59 17.07
C ALA A 466 -38.95 -8.80 18.01
N THR A 467 -39.09 -10.02 17.49
CA THR A 467 -38.84 -11.26 18.25
C THR A 467 -37.36 -11.37 18.65
N LEU A 468 -36.44 -11.04 17.74
CA LEU A 468 -34.99 -11.05 18.04
C LEU A 468 -34.64 -10.07 19.17
N ASP A 469 -35.21 -8.86 19.14
CA ASP A 469 -35.00 -7.85 20.18
C ASP A 469 -35.59 -8.30 21.52
N ALA A 470 -36.77 -8.93 21.52
CA ALA A 470 -37.39 -9.47 22.72
C ALA A 470 -36.53 -10.57 23.36
N ILE A 471 -36.01 -11.50 22.55
CA ILE A 471 -35.11 -12.55 23.02
C ILE A 471 -33.82 -11.98 23.56
N THR A 472 -33.20 -11.07 22.81
CA THR A 472 -31.93 -10.44 23.22
C THR A 472 -32.08 -9.75 24.56
N ARG A 473 -33.13 -8.95 24.74
CA ARG A 473 -33.46 -8.30 26.02
C ARG A 473 -33.74 -9.30 27.15
N HIS A 474 -34.35 -10.44 26.85
CA HIS A 474 -34.59 -11.48 27.85
C HIS A 474 -33.28 -12.15 28.29
N LEU A 475 -32.40 -12.48 27.35
CA LEU A 475 -31.09 -13.08 27.62
C LEU A 475 -30.19 -12.11 28.41
N GLU A 476 -30.18 -10.83 28.06
CA GLU A 476 -29.43 -9.79 28.80
C GLU A 476 -29.87 -9.67 30.27
N LYS A 477 -31.18 -9.81 30.53
CA LYS A 477 -31.73 -9.79 31.90
C LYS A 477 -31.50 -11.10 32.67
N ASN A 478 -31.19 -12.19 31.98
CA ASN A 478 -31.07 -13.53 32.55
C ASN A 478 -29.76 -14.18 32.08
N PRO A 479 -28.58 -13.68 32.52
CA PRO A 479 -27.28 -14.16 32.05
C PRO A 479 -27.00 -15.64 32.37
N ASP A 480 -27.71 -16.21 33.35
CA ASP A 480 -27.63 -17.64 33.69
C ASP A 480 -28.22 -18.55 32.59
N LEU A 481 -29.09 -18.00 31.72
CA LEU A 481 -29.60 -18.71 30.55
C LEU A 481 -28.50 -18.80 29.49
N ARG A 482 -27.83 -19.95 29.47
CA ARG A 482 -26.85 -20.36 28.45
C ARG A 482 -27.46 -20.55 27.06
N ALA A 483 -27.97 -19.48 26.45
CA ALA A 483 -28.46 -19.41 25.09
C ALA A 483 -28.03 -18.10 24.42
N ASN A 484 -27.67 -18.16 23.14
CA ASN A 484 -27.11 -17.04 22.39
C ASN A 484 -27.69 -17.00 20.98
N VAL A 485 -27.76 -15.81 20.39
CA VAL A 485 -28.07 -15.65 18.97
C VAL A 485 -26.85 -16.06 18.17
N ALA A 486 -26.98 -17.11 17.36
CA ALA A 486 -25.89 -17.72 16.61
C ALA A 486 -25.81 -17.24 15.15
N ASN A 487 -26.97 -17.05 14.51
CA ASN A 487 -27.04 -16.66 13.12
C ASN A 487 -28.26 -15.79 12.87
N ILE A 488 -28.12 -14.78 12.01
CA ILE A 488 -29.22 -14.04 11.40
C ILE A 488 -29.22 -14.40 9.92
N ASN A 489 -30.06 -15.38 9.54
CA ASN A 489 -29.98 -16.06 8.25
C ASN A 489 -30.80 -15.38 7.15
N SER A 490 -31.96 -14.83 7.48
CA SER A 490 -32.84 -14.17 6.53
C SER A 490 -33.78 -13.21 7.25
N LYS A 491 -34.57 -12.43 6.51
CA LYS A 491 -35.59 -11.54 7.08
C LYS A 491 -36.61 -12.26 7.97
N THR A 492 -36.80 -13.56 7.78
CA THR A 492 -37.73 -14.43 8.52
C THR A 492 -37.05 -15.42 9.47
N GLN A 493 -35.71 -15.50 9.54
CA GLN A 493 -35.04 -16.58 10.25
C GLN A 493 -33.76 -16.16 10.97
N PHE A 494 -33.65 -16.57 12.23
CA PHE A 494 -32.41 -16.54 13.00
C PHE A 494 -32.28 -17.84 13.82
N VAL A 495 -31.12 -18.06 14.42
CA VAL A 495 -30.80 -19.30 15.14
C VAL A 495 -30.34 -18.98 16.55
N LEU A 496 -30.83 -19.74 17.51
CA LEU A 496 -30.29 -19.77 18.87
C LEU A 496 -29.37 -20.98 19.05
N SER A 497 -28.26 -20.80 19.77
CA SER A 497 -27.33 -21.85 20.15
C SER A 497 -27.12 -21.87 21.66
N GLY A 498 -26.91 -23.04 22.26
CA GLY A 498 -26.63 -23.16 23.68
C GLY A 498 -27.18 -24.44 24.27
N ASP A 499 -27.49 -24.38 25.56
CA ASP A 499 -28.16 -25.44 26.30
C ASP A 499 -29.62 -25.55 25.84
N ILE A 500 -30.03 -26.72 25.36
CA ILE A 500 -31.37 -26.96 24.82
C ILE A 500 -32.46 -26.70 25.87
N ALA A 501 -32.21 -27.01 27.15
CA ALA A 501 -33.18 -26.74 28.21
C ALA A 501 -33.35 -25.22 28.44
N HIS A 502 -32.27 -24.46 28.35
CA HIS A 502 -32.33 -23.00 28.47
C HIS A 502 -32.96 -22.35 27.23
N ILE A 503 -32.64 -22.83 26.03
CA ILE A 503 -33.33 -22.37 24.81
C ILE A 503 -34.83 -22.62 24.93
N ASN A 504 -35.26 -23.81 25.37
CA ASN A 504 -36.67 -24.10 25.59
C ASN A 504 -37.32 -23.18 26.65
N THR A 505 -36.55 -22.74 27.65
CA THR A 505 -37.01 -21.76 28.65
C THR A 505 -37.24 -20.40 28.03
N VAL A 506 -36.31 -19.94 27.18
CA VAL A 506 -36.45 -18.71 26.40
C VAL A 506 -37.67 -18.78 25.50
N LEU A 507 -37.88 -19.88 24.77
CA LEU A 507 -39.03 -20.05 23.89
C LEU A 507 -40.37 -20.02 24.63
N LYS A 508 -40.45 -20.65 25.81
CA LYS A 508 -41.65 -20.57 26.67
C LYS A 508 -41.92 -19.16 27.15
N HIS A 509 -40.89 -18.37 27.43
CA HIS A 509 -41.06 -16.97 27.82
C HIS A 509 -41.64 -16.14 26.66
N ILE A 510 -41.12 -16.31 25.45
CA ILE A 510 -41.64 -15.59 24.28
C ILE A 510 -43.11 -15.96 24.03
N SER A 511 -43.45 -17.25 24.01
CA SER A 511 -44.82 -17.68 23.72
C SER A 511 -45.85 -17.23 24.77
N GLN A 512 -45.40 -16.88 25.99
CA GLN A 512 -46.25 -16.37 27.07
C GLN A 512 -46.40 -14.84 27.07
N PHE A 513 -45.38 -14.11 26.63
CA PHE A 513 -45.29 -12.65 26.83
C PHE A 513 -45.17 -11.85 25.53
N ASP A 514 -44.93 -12.50 24.40
CA ASP A 514 -44.92 -11.88 23.07
C ASP A 514 -46.16 -12.31 22.27
N SER A 515 -46.61 -11.43 21.38
CA SER A 515 -47.81 -11.61 20.56
C SER A 515 -47.59 -12.53 19.35
N HIS A 516 -46.34 -12.94 19.09
CA HIS A 516 -45.96 -13.73 17.92
C HIS A 516 -45.11 -14.93 18.34
N ASP A 517 -45.60 -16.14 18.08
CA ASP A 517 -44.92 -17.39 18.40
C ASP A 517 -44.11 -17.88 17.18
N PRO A 518 -42.76 -17.80 17.19
CA PRO A 518 -41.95 -18.25 16.08
C PRO A 518 -41.93 -19.79 16.00
N ARG A 519 -41.93 -20.33 14.78
CA ARG A 519 -41.78 -21.78 14.60
C ARG A 519 -40.35 -22.20 14.90
N ALA A 520 -40.16 -22.91 16.01
CA ALA A 520 -38.87 -23.46 16.42
C ALA A 520 -38.56 -24.81 15.74
N VAL A 521 -37.35 -24.93 15.19
CA VAL A 521 -36.85 -26.14 14.54
C VAL A 521 -35.47 -26.47 15.07
N ARG A 522 -35.34 -27.60 15.78
CA ARG A 522 -34.03 -28.10 16.23
C ARG A 522 -33.19 -28.50 15.01
N LEU A 523 -31.97 -27.95 14.94
CA LEU A 523 -31.01 -28.26 13.90
C LEU A 523 -30.26 -29.55 14.24
N LYS A 524 -29.76 -30.24 13.20
CA LYS A 524 -28.90 -31.43 13.34
C LYS A 524 -27.46 -31.01 13.66
N ALA A 525 -27.29 -30.32 14.77
CA ALA A 525 -26.00 -29.86 15.29
C ALA A 525 -25.99 -30.07 16.81
N ASP A 526 -25.05 -30.87 17.28
CA ASP A 526 -24.88 -31.22 18.69
C ASP A 526 -23.91 -30.27 19.42
N SER A 527 -23.55 -29.17 18.76
CA SER A 527 -22.62 -28.15 19.24
C SER A 527 -23.26 -26.76 19.16
N PRO A 528 -23.09 -25.89 20.17
CA PRO A 528 -23.67 -24.56 20.19
C PRO A 528 -22.73 -23.55 19.52
N PHE A 529 -22.59 -23.63 18.19
CA PHE A 529 -21.72 -22.72 17.43
C PHE A 529 -22.12 -21.25 17.61
N HIS A 530 -21.16 -20.33 17.47
CA HIS A 530 -21.40 -18.88 17.57
C HIS A 530 -21.89 -18.46 18.96
N SER A 531 -21.30 -19.07 19.99
CA SER A 531 -21.59 -18.78 21.40
C SER A 531 -20.31 -18.61 22.20
N PRO A 532 -20.38 -17.98 23.39
CA PRO A 532 -19.23 -17.84 24.29
C PRO A 532 -18.54 -19.15 24.66
N LEU A 533 -19.24 -20.30 24.56
CA LEU A 533 -18.62 -21.61 24.79
C LEU A 533 -17.50 -21.92 23.78
N MET A 534 -17.50 -21.27 22.62
CA MET A 534 -16.50 -21.45 21.57
C MET A 534 -15.25 -20.57 21.77
N GLN A 535 -15.11 -19.87 22.89
CA GLN A 535 -13.94 -19.02 23.18
C GLN A 535 -12.60 -19.76 23.01
N PRO A 536 -12.42 -21.02 23.43
CA PRO A 536 -11.17 -21.76 23.15
C PRO A 536 -10.88 -21.92 21.66
N THR A 537 -11.91 -21.97 20.82
CA THR A 537 -11.76 -22.00 19.36
C THR A 537 -11.28 -20.65 18.82
N VAL A 538 -11.73 -19.54 19.39
CA VAL A 538 -11.27 -18.18 19.02
C VAL A 538 -9.77 -18.07 19.27
N GLU A 539 -9.31 -18.48 20.46
CA GLU A 539 -7.89 -18.45 20.84
C GLU A 539 -7.02 -19.31 19.91
N LEU A 540 -7.49 -20.52 19.58
CA LEU A 540 -6.83 -21.38 18.60
C LEU A 540 -6.72 -20.67 17.24
N MET A 541 -7.81 -20.11 16.73
CA MET A 541 -7.84 -19.50 15.41
C MET A 541 -6.96 -18.26 15.33
N GLN A 542 -6.94 -17.42 16.36
CA GLN A 542 -6.02 -16.27 16.45
C GLN A 542 -4.56 -16.72 16.34
N LYS A 543 -4.20 -17.82 17.01
CA LYS A 543 -2.84 -18.38 16.93
C LYS A 543 -2.52 -18.84 15.52
N LEU A 544 -3.38 -19.65 14.91
CA LEU A 544 -3.14 -20.24 13.59
C LEU A 544 -3.10 -19.19 12.47
N LEU A 545 -3.98 -18.19 12.51
CA LEU A 545 -4.04 -17.13 11.50
C LEU A 545 -2.88 -16.14 11.57
N ARG A 546 -2.19 -16.05 12.72
CA ARG A 546 -0.98 -15.22 12.89
C ARG A 546 0.31 -15.92 12.49
N GLU A 547 0.26 -17.20 12.14
CA GLU A 547 1.46 -17.89 11.65
C GLU A 547 1.99 -17.20 10.38
N PRO A 548 3.32 -17.03 10.23
CA PRO A 548 3.88 -16.36 9.05
C PRO A 548 3.43 -17.02 7.74
N GLY A 549 2.85 -16.22 6.84
CA GLY A 549 2.33 -16.69 5.55
C GLY A 549 0.96 -17.39 5.62
N ALA A 550 0.30 -17.42 6.78
CA ALA A 550 -1.05 -17.94 6.92
C ALA A 550 -2.09 -17.08 6.18
N VAL A 551 -1.97 -15.76 6.32
CA VAL A 551 -2.88 -14.76 5.73
C VAL A 551 -2.12 -13.90 4.73
N THR A 552 -2.69 -13.77 3.53
CA THR A 552 -2.28 -12.80 2.53
C THR A 552 -3.33 -11.69 2.44
N PHE A 553 -2.90 -10.44 2.54
CA PHE A 553 -3.76 -9.27 2.33
C PHE A 553 -3.04 -8.30 1.41
N ASP A 554 -3.29 -8.45 0.11
CA ASP A 554 -2.60 -7.69 -0.94
C ASP A 554 -3.61 -7.25 -2.01
N PRO A 555 -4.44 -6.22 -1.76
CA PRO A 555 -5.28 -5.64 -2.80
C PRO A 555 -4.40 -4.93 -3.85
N PRO A 556 -4.62 -5.14 -5.18
CA PRO A 556 -5.78 -5.77 -5.82
C PRO A 556 -5.61 -7.28 -6.12
N ASN A 557 -4.51 -7.91 -5.71
CA ASN A 557 -4.23 -9.32 -6.01
C ASN A 557 -5.15 -10.30 -5.26
N THR A 558 -5.73 -9.85 -4.14
CA THR A 558 -6.77 -10.55 -3.36
C THR A 558 -8.13 -9.88 -3.55
N LEU A 559 -9.20 -10.67 -3.61
CA LEU A 559 -10.57 -10.17 -3.71
C LEU A 559 -11.11 -9.72 -2.34
N TYR A 560 -12.13 -8.86 -2.34
CA TYR A 560 -12.87 -8.56 -1.12
C TYR A 560 -13.63 -9.79 -0.63
N CYS A 561 -13.52 -10.08 0.67
CA CYS A 561 -14.31 -11.11 1.36
C CYS A 561 -15.14 -10.45 2.48
N ILE A 562 -16.43 -10.79 2.58
CA ILE A 562 -17.32 -10.25 3.61
C ILE A 562 -17.20 -11.06 4.90
N SER A 563 -16.98 -10.35 6.00
CA SER A 563 -16.93 -10.94 7.35
C SER A 563 -18.29 -11.40 7.82
N ASN A 564 -18.34 -12.58 8.44
CA ASN A 564 -19.51 -13.08 9.16
C ASN A 564 -19.89 -12.21 10.36
N VAL A 565 -18.92 -11.55 11.01
CA VAL A 565 -19.13 -10.81 12.28
C VAL A 565 -19.61 -9.39 12.03
N THR A 566 -19.11 -8.72 10.99
CA THR A 566 -19.43 -7.31 10.73
C THR A 566 -20.34 -7.09 9.53
N ALA A 567 -20.57 -8.12 8.71
CA ALA A 567 -21.26 -8.03 7.43
C ALA A 567 -20.62 -7.05 6.43
N LYS A 568 -19.32 -6.75 6.60
CA LYS A 568 -18.54 -5.81 5.78
C LYS A 568 -17.24 -6.45 5.29
N PRO A 569 -16.59 -5.90 4.24
CA PRO A 569 -15.28 -6.36 3.80
C PRO A 569 -14.21 -6.12 4.87
N PHE A 570 -13.21 -7.00 4.94
CA PHE A 570 -12.00 -6.76 5.72
C PHE A 570 -11.19 -5.59 5.14
N SER A 571 -10.67 -4.71 6.00
CA SER A 571 -9.87 -3.54 5.62
C SER A 571 -8.36 -3.73 5.79
N SER A 572 -7.95 -4.76 6.54
CA SER A 572 -6.54 -5.10 6.76
C SER A 572 -6.35 -6.57 7.13
N ALA A 573 -5.09 -7.05 7.07
CA ALA A 573 -4.73 -8.40 7.53
C ALA A 573 -5.07 -8.61 9.02
N GLU A 574 -4.83 -7.61 9.87
CA GLU A 574 -5.07 -7.71 11.31
C GLU A 574 -6.57 -7.81 11.63
N GLU A 575 -7.39 -7.03 10.93
CA GLU A 575 -8.85 -7.12 11.06
C GLU A 575 -9.39 -8.46 10.56
N LEU A 576 -8.83 -9.00 9.47
CA LEU A 576 -9.18 -10.34 8.99
C LEU A 576 -8.88 -11.40 10.04
N ILE A 577 -7.68 -11.38 10.64
CA ILE A 577 -7.28 -12.32 11.68
C ILE A 577 -8.23 -12.26 12.89
N ASP A 578 -8.54 -11.06 13.37
CA ASP A 578 -9.43 -10.86 14.52
C ASP A 578 -10.85 -11.39 14.24
N LEU A 579 -11.47 -10.89 13.17
CA LEU A 579 -12.87 -11.16 12.87
C LEU A 579 -13.12 -12.62 12.47
N VAL A 580 -12.21 -13.25 11.71
CA VAL A 580 -12.35 -14.67 11.35
C VAL A 580 -12.25 -15.56 12.58
N ALA A 581 -11.38 -15.23 13.54
CA ALA A 581 -11.31 -15.99 14.79
C ALA A 581 -12.58 -15.81 15.64
N ARG A 582 -13.05 -14.56 15.79
CA ARG A 582 -14.26 -14.22 16.55
C ARG A 582 -15.53 -14.84 15.96
N SER A 583 -15.56 -15.13 14.66
CA SER A 583 -16.68 -15.82 14.00
C SER A 583 -17.06 -17.15 14.65
N ALA A 584 -16.17 -17.80 15.43
CA ALA A 584 -16.49 -19.01 16.16
C ALA A 584 -17.44 -18.78 17.35
N ALA A 585 -17.37 -17.61 17.99
CA ALA A 585 -18.09 -17.28 19.22
C ALA A 585 -19.14 -16.17 19.04
N GLU A 586 -19.14 -15.49 17.89
CA GLU A 586 -20.05 -14.38 17.60
C GLU A 586 -21.06 -14.70 16.50
N PRO A 587 -22.21 -13.99 16.49
CA PRO A 587 -23.30 -14.27 15.56
C PRO A 587 -22.87 -14.07 14.10
N VAL A 588 -23.32 -14.97 13.23
CA VAL A 588 -23.17 -14.82 11.77
C VAL A 588 -24.25 -13.90 11.22
N LEU A 589 -23.85 -12.73 10.73
CA LEU A 589 -24.72 -11.70 10.17
C LEU A 589 -25.02 -11.91 8.67
N TRP A 590 -25.46 -13.13 8.31
CA TRP A 590 -25.63 -13.53 6.90
C TRP A 590 -26.65 -12.67 6.13
N HIS A 591 -27.78 -12.38 6.75
CA HIS A 591 -28.81 -11.51 6.16
C HIS A 591 -28.26 -10.11 5.87
N GLN A 592 -27.55 -9.52 6.84
CA GLN A 592 -26.93 -8.22 6.69
C GLN A 592 -25.86 -8.22 5.58
N SER A 593 -25.06 -9.28 5.45
CA SER A 593 -24.08 -9.43 4.37
C SER A 593 -24.75 -9.41 2.99
N ILE A 594 -25.88 -10.11 2.83
CA ILE A 594 -26.64 -10.12 1.58
C ILE A 594 -27.23 -8.73 1.29
N VAL A 595 -27.85 -8.10 2.29
CA VAL A 595 -28.47 -6.77 2.17
C VAL A 595 -27.42 -5.71 1.82
N PHE A 596 -26.26 -5.72 2.48
CA PHE A 596 -25.14 -4.84 2.21
C PHE A 596 -24.67 -4.96 0.75
N LEU A 597 -24.41 -6.19 0.30
CA LEU A 597 -23.96 -6.45 -1.06
C LEU A 597 -25.00 -6.08 -2.13
N HIS A 598 -26.27 -6.38 -1.88
CA HIS A 598 -27.35 -6.10 -2.82
C HIS A 598 -27.66 -4.60 -2.91
N GLN A 599 -27.88 -3.95 -1.78
CA GLN A 599 -28.37 -2.58 -1.73
C GLN A 599 -27.26 -1.55 -1.91
N GLN A 600 -26.10 -1.75 -1.28
CA GLN A 600 -25.00 -0.79 -1.27
C GLN A 600 -24.01 -1.07 -2.40
N HIS A 601 -23.62 -2.34 -2.61
CA HIS A 601 -22.67 -2.72 -3.65
C HIS A 601 -23.29 -3.15 -4.99
N LYS A 602 -24.63 -3.10 -5.09
CA LYS A 602 -25.38 -3.38 -6.32
C LYS A 602 -25.04 -4.73 -6.95
N VAL A 603 -24.76 -5.75 -6.13
CA VAL A 603 -24.60 -7.13 -6.61
C VAL A 603 -25.92 -7.61 -7.21
N LYS A 604 -25.84 -8.13 -8.44
CA LYS A 604 -26.99 -8.62 -9.21
C LYS A 604 -26.93 -10.12 -9.48
N ARG A 605 -25.72 -10.70 -9.55
CA ARG A 605 -25.51 -12.14 -9.75
C ARG A 605 -24.89 -12.77 -8.51
N TRP A 606 -25.37 -13.94 -8.15
CA TRP A 606 -24.96 -14.70 -6.97
C TRP A 606 -24.64 -16.13 -7.38
N ILE A 607 -23.43 -16.58 -7.08
CA ILE A 607 -22.94 -17.91 -7.46
C ILE A 607 -22.68 -18.69 -6.18
N GLY A 608 -23.41 -19.77 -5.94
CA GLY A 608 -23.17 -20.69 -4.84
C GLY A 608 -22.33 -21.88 -5.27
N ILE A 609 -21.22 -22.16 -4.62
CA ILE A 609 -20.41 -23.35 -4.89
C ILE A 609 -20.27 -24.20 -3.63
N GLY A 610 -20.51 -25.50 -3.77
CA GLY A 610 -20.29 -26.48 -2.71
C GLY A 610 -21.46 -27.46 -2.54
N PRO A 611 -21.42 -28.31 -1.51
CA PRO A 611 -22.45 -29.30 -1.28
C PRO A 611 -23.77 -28.66 -0.83
N GLY A 612 -24.89 -29.19 -1.32
CA GLY A 612 -26.24 -28.82 -0.88
C GLY A 612 -26.75 -27.46 -1.36
N LYS A 613 -28.09 -27.27 -1.29
CA LYS A 613 -28.77 -26.06 -1.82
C LYS A 613 -29.23 -25.07 -0.74
N VAL A 614 -28.84 -25.28 0.51
CA VAL A 614 -29.28 -24.44 1.64
C VAL A 614 -28.85 -22.98 1.46
N GLY A 615 -27.58 -22.75 1.12
CA GLY A 615 -27.05 -21.39 0.88
C GLY A 615 -27.80 -20.68 -0.24
N ARG A 616 -28.05 -21.37 -1.37
CA ARG A 616 -28.85 -20.86 -2.49
C ARG A 616 -30.24 -20.42 -2.04
N ASN A 617 -30.91 -21.25 -1.23
CA ASN A 617 -32.25 -20.96 -0.75
C ASN A 617 -32.29 -19.75 0.19
N LEU A 618 -31.26 -19.57 1.03
CA LEU A 618 -31.15 -18.40 1.90
C LEU A 618 -30.94 -17.12 1.10
N VAL A 619 -30.02 -17.14 0.12
CA VAL A 619 -29.77 -15.99 -0.77
C VAL A 619 -31.02 -15.67 -1.59
N GLY A 620 -31.64 -16.67 -2.23
CA GLY A 620 -32.81 -16.48 -3.10
C GLY A 620 -34.09 -16.00 -2.40
N LYS A 621 -34.16 -16.05 -1.05
CA LYS A 621 -35.26 -15.44 -0.28
C LYS A 621 -35.16 -13.92 -0.19
N GLU A 622 -33.95 -13.39 -0.33
CA GLU A 622 -33.65 -11.97 -0.16
C GLU A 622 -33.44 -11.26 -1.49
N VAL A 623 -32.81 -11.93 -2.46
CA VAL A 623 -32.36 -11.32 -3.71
C VAL A 623 -32.71 -12.14 -4.94
N GLY A 624 -32.73 -11.47 -6.07
CA GLY A 624 -32.88 -12.05 -7.40
C GLY A 624 -33.21 -10.97 -8.43
N MET A 625 -32.75 -11.13 -9.66
CA MET A 625 -33.13 -10.35 -10.83
C MET A 625 -34.61 -10.62 -11.12
N LYS A 626 -35.43 -9.57 -11.11
CA LYS A 626 -36.86 -9.62 -11.47
C LYS A 626 -37.00 -9.27 -12.95
N GLY A 627 -37.89 -9.96 -13.67
CA GLY A 627 -38.24 -9.61 -15.05
C GLY A 627 -37.37 -10.21 -16.16
N ILE A 628 -36.36 -11.01 -15.81
CA ILE A 628 -35.46 -11.65 -16.78
C ILE A 628 -35.73 -13.16 -16.77
N ASP A 629 -35.88 -13.79 -17.94
CA ASP A 629 -36.14 -15.23 -18.13
C ASP A 629 -34.87 -16.08 -17.86
N VAL A 630 -34.20 -15.84 -16.74
CA VAL A 630 -33.03 -16.58 -16.27
C VAL A 630 -33.44 -17.41 -15.05
N LYS A 631 -33.22 -18.73 -15.14
CA LYS A 631 -33.53 -19.67 -14.06
C LYS A 631 -32.89 -19.25 -12.73
N GLY A 632 -33.72 -19.05 -11.71
CA GLY A 632 -33.27 -18.65 -10.37
C GLY A 632 -33.00 -17.15 -10.19
N GLY A 633 -33.36 -16.29 -11.15
CA GLY A 633 -33.26 -14.84 -11.02
C GLY A 633 -31.85 -14.38 -10.71
N GLY A 634 -30.82 -14.92 -11.36
CA GLY A 634 -29.43 -14.57 -11.08
C GLY A 634 -28.84 -15.14 -9.78
N VAL A 635 -29.56 -15.99 -9.04
CA VAL A 635 -29.02 -16.79 -7.93
C VAL A 635 -28.78 -18.23 -8.40
N LEU A 636 -27.53 -18.53 -8.71
CA LEU A 636 -27.05 -19.81 -9.21
C LEU A 636 -26.46 -20.64 -8.07
N ALA A 637 -26.48 -21.97 -8.22
CA ALA A 637 -25.72 -22.86 -7.35
C ALA A 637 -25.27 -24.09 -8.12
N LEU A 638 -24.04 -24.51 -7.88
CA LEU A 638 -23.45 -25.70 -8.47
C LEU A 638 -23.14 -26.71 -7.36
N THR A 639 -23.96 -27.76 -7.29
CA THR A 639 -23.94 -28.75 -6.21
C THR A 639 -23.73 -30.18 -6.71
N ASP A 640 -23.96 -30.41 -8.01
CA ASP A 640 -23.80 -31.69 -8.69
C ASP A 640 -23.24 -31.44 -10.11
N PRO A 641 -22.33 -32.29 -10.63
CA PRO A 641 -21.75 -32.11 -11.95
C PRO A 641 -22.79 -32.09 -13.08
N LYS A 642 -23.97 -32.71 -12.90
CA LYS A 642 -25.07 -32.67 -13.88
C LYS A 642 -25.65 -31.27 -14.08
N GLU A 643 -25.37 -30.35 -13.16
CA GLU A 643 -25.85 -28.96 -13.21
C GLU A 643 -24.89 -28.04 -13.98
N ILE A 644 -23.70 -28.50 -14.40
CA ILE A 644 -22.66 -27.66 -15.02
C ILE A 644 -23.13 -27.00 -16.30
N ASP A 645 -23.69 -27.76 -17.24
CA ASP A 645 -24.09 -27.20 -18.54
C ASP A 645 -25.12 -26.07 -18.36
N GLU A 646 -26.09 -26.29 -17.47
CA GLU A 646 -27.08 -25.28 -17.13
C GLU A 646 -26.47 -24.10 -16.37
N PHE A 647 -25.51 -24.36 -15.48
CA PHE A 647 -24.78 -23.33 -14.74
C PHE A 647 -23.96 -22.43 -15.67
N MET A 648 -23.21 -23.01 -16.61
CA MET A 648 -22.39 -22.27 -17.59
C MET A 648 -23.27 -21.45 -18.53
N LYS A 649 -24.37 -22.04 -19.02
CA LYS A 649 -25.35 -21.31 -19.82
C LYS A 649 -25.94 -20.11 -19.06
N ALA A 650 -26.31 -20.29 -17.79
CA ALA A 650 -26.85 -19.19 -16.98
C ALA A 650 -25.81 -18.09 -16.71
N LEU A 651 -24.52 -18.42 -16.60
CA LEU A 651 -23.45 -17.42 -16.52
C LEU A 651 -23.35 -16.60 -17.80
N GLU A 652 -23.45 -17.22 -18.97
CA GLU A 652 -23.47 -16.52 -20.27
C GLU A 652 -24.69 -15.63 -20.44
N ASP A 653 -25.88 -16.14 -20.11
CA ASP A 653 -27.14 -15.39 -20.25
C ASP A 653 -27.15 -14.15 -19.33
N THR A 654 -26.65 -14.29 -18.10
CA THR A 654 -26.55 -13.15 -17.17
C THR A 654 -25.50 -12.12 -17.56
N ASN A 655 -24.47 -12.48 -18.35
CA ASN A 655 -23.53 -11.49 -18.88
C ASN A 655 -24.22 -10.56 -19.90
N LYS A 656 -25.13 -11.08 -20.73
CA LYS A 656 -25.84 -10.31 -21.77
C LYS A 656 -26.94 -9.40 -21.24
N ALA A 657 -27.51 -9.73 -20.08
CA ALA A 657 -28.62 -9.03 -19.45
C ALA A 657 -28.29 -7.62 -18.90
N VAL A 658 -27.05 -7.13 -19.05
CA VAL A 658 -26.63 -5.79 -18.58
C VAL A 658 -27.05 -4.68 -19.57
N ASP A 659 -27.35 -5.03 -20.83
CA ASP A 659 -27.65 -4.05 -21.88
C ASP A 659 -29.10 -3.50 -21.87
N GLU A 660 -30.03 -4.10 -21.13
CA GLU A 660 -31.46 -3.73 -21.19
C GLU A 660 -31.99 -2.90 -20.00
N ASP A 661 -31.23 -2.79 -18.89
CA ASP A 661 -31.67 -2.14 -17.64
C ASP A 661 -30.87 -0.86 -17.28
N VAL A 662 -30.29 -0.20 -18.29
CA VAL A 662 -29.60 1.09 -18.11
C VAL A 662 -30.38 2.22 -18.77
N ASP A 663 -31.46 2.64 -18.08
CA ASP A 663 -31.96 4.01 -18.07
C ASP A 663 -32.30 4.41 -16.62
#